data_AF-A0A9Q4IQV3-F1
#
_entry.id   AF-A0A9Q4IQV3-F1
#
_cell.length_a   1.000
_cell.length_b   1.000
_cell.length_c   1.000
_cell.angle_alpha   90.00
_cell.angle_beta   90.00
_cell.angle_gamma   90.00
#
_symmetry.space_group_name_H-M   'P 1'
#
loop_
_entity.id
_entity.type
_entity.pdbx_description
1 polymer ?
#
loop_
_entity_poly.entity_id
_entity_poly.type
_entity_poly.pdbx_seq_one_letter_code
_entity_poly.pdbx_strand_id
1 'polypeptide(L)'
;MRTRHKNILTLLAAMLLAVGLYSCTEDPLFEERARVAEGLPARVMLDFRSEKSCVETRAAQDATYENRVNNLYVFIFNPAGEVHYRNFFTDDISYNGDYSKGSVMIETTSLNKVQIVCIANLSTESVSSGYDVKKSDMESITSRSDLEAFVMKMDEHTVERSTQFMMTGYAYDDKNSTSNLVNIPGTESGPASLECTLRPERTDARVEFVVKTEKPSDKNWTALDFRPRGWRVVNVPAQSLLLPHGTGDADGDGCTYFTTEEMPFETTERDDNYLYTSGGFVFYMPENRKTPKQAISGEGLSAAEQYALREEREHKNTGDYTDKPGQQFENGDFAYAPANATYVEMSGTLSYKDDKGNTVNADVTFTVHLGYADGNPNDYDTRRNTRYIYTVTLRGINDIRLEVESDGEENEQRPGYEGNVIFSQDGLYELDAHYDRELITINRSMVPTMTWGVQTAFDKAIYAGGFGETDSPESTGIHDYKWIKFAINEDYGQDDELFVKYPGDQNYKGGKNQPSGYDGHAGHSDARLLDVHQLLQRLKQEYEEGKTTGTVTVTAFIDEYVYVREPDDPNTDEDNTPLLSQWRRYVEAEDRLLYFINGDNSHYSPDGASSVVEAIQTFKQKSIRTVYNVKKSENELSTAWGLESRMEGTRWKEGDVRNSTSSSNGRLNTIRCILGENYVSNRSLHWTEVLNPSEHYGLTDDHQDALHAVLLRNRDLNGDNIVQPNEIRWYLAAIDQLVDLYIGEYALDDASRLYPQNPADRDYQTYWHYTSSSADGDHSWVLWAEECAALGNYDGSHNTVGGQYAYRCIRNLGIGLDDPNVEPTPLIPKVTQAEPDGTYLIDVSNLSEKARRLSYEASSLPTHNDLSPYNRPYAKFRVAANDADYPTPSIDVNALNRWSWEGVQDWRWYQTASITPSGYRVPNLRELLIMGTRLPDDAWQTYEGRWLLYRHESKAMYMTYTSFSRGTYDGDGSISGKNGGFRFNAQDHSIGATSSDADGGYVRGVKDEQ
;
A
#
# COMPACT_ATOMS: atom_id res chain seq x y z
N MET A 1 50.29 75.63 30.10
CA MET A 1 51.17 76.52 29.31
C MET A 1 51.76 75.71 28.17
N ARG A 2 51.74 76.27 26.98
CA ARG A 2 52.11 75.72 25.65
C ARG A 2 53.39 74.86 25.58
N THR A 3 53.22 73.68 24.97
CA THR A 3 53.92 73.15 23.78
C THR A 3 55.45 73.13 23.66
N ARG A 4 56.01 71.93 23.40
CA ARG A 4 56.96 71.59 22.30
C ARG A 4 57.11 70.05 22.26
N HIS A 5 56.51 69.37 21.26
CA HIS A 5 57.16 68.87 20.01
C HIS A 5 58.23 67.82 20.27
N LYS A 6 58.31 66.65 19.63
CA LYS A 6 57.49 65.85 18.69
C LYS A 6 58.36 64.59 18.47
N ASN A 7 57.75 63.41 18.32
CA ASN A 7 58.33 62.18 17.73
C ASN A 7 59.29 61.38 18.66
N ILE A 8 58.93 60.21 19.20
CA ILE A 8 58.45 58.97 18.56
C ILE A 8 59.38 58.57 17.42
N LEU A 9 60.30 57.63 17.67
CA LEU A 9 60.48 56.41 16.84
C LEU A 9 61.67 55.51 17.24
N THR A 10 62.50 55.82 18.25
CA THR A 10 63.81 55.11 18.37
C THR A 10 64.24 54.60 19.75
N LEU A 11 63.34 54.45 20.73
CA LEU A 11 63.75 54.03 22.08
C LEU A 11 62.92 52.91 22.74
N LEU A 12 61.97 52.31 22.02
CA LEU A 12 61.17 51.18 22.53
C LEU A 12 61.50 49.82 21.87
N ALA A 13 62.51 49.77 21.00
CA ALA A 13 62.90 48.54 20.28
C ALA A 13 64.08 47.78 20.91
N ALA A 14 64.53 48.10 22.13
CA ALA A 14 65.72 47.49 22.74
C ALA A 14 65.48 46.84 24.12
N MET A 15 64.23 46.69 24.55
CA MET A 15 63.88 46.11 25.86
C MET A 15 63.11 44.80 25.73
N LEU A 16 63.45 44.00 24.70
CA LEU A 16 62.73 42.77 24.32
C LEU A 16 63.64 41.56 24.00
N LEU A 17 64.85 41.45 24.56
CA LEU A 17 65.70 40.25 24.40
C LEU A 17 66.43 39.83 25.69
N ALA A 18 66.31 38.53 26.01
CA ALA A 18 66.91 37.73 27.11
C ALA A 18 66.22 37.86 28.49
N VAL A 19 65.30 36.98 28.91
CA VAL A 19 65.43 35.53 29.25
C VAL A 19 66.57 35.24 30.24
N GLY A 20 66.21 34.84 31.46
CA GLY A 20 67.16 34.28 32.44
C GLY A 20 66.64 34.06 33.87
N LEU A 21 65.85 32.99 34.04
CA LEU A 21 65.91 32.03 35.16
C LEU A 21 65.15 32.25 36.51
N TYR A 22 64.28 31.24 36.77
CA TYR A 22 63.70 30.69 38.02
C TYR A 22 62.62 31.48 38.80
N SER A 23 61.36 31.01 38.76
CA SER A 23 60.81 30.07 39.77
C SER A 23 59.32 29.70 39.56
N CYS A 24 59.01 28.40 39.77
CA CYS A 24 57.74 27.82 40.27
C CYS A 24 56.53 27.62 39.34
N THR A 25 56.46 26.38 38.82
CA THR A 25 55.29 25.46 38.79
C THR A 25 53.92 26.02 38.38
N GLU A 26 53.52 25.71 37.14
CA GLU A 26 52.10 25.53 36.81
C GLU A 26 51.72 24.06 37.05
N ASP A 27 50.64 23.86 37.81
CA ASP A 27 49.99 22.57 38.03
C ASP A 27 49.38 22.04 36.71
N PRO A 28 49.49 20.74 36.40
CA PRO A 28 48.89 20.14 35.22
C PRO A 28 47.42 19.81 35.52
N LEU A 29 46.51 20.68 35.13
CA LEU A 29 45.06 20.42 35.17
C LEU A 29 44.54 20.17 33.76
N PHE A 30 45.01 19.09 33.12
CA PHE A 30 44.30 18.26 32.13
C PHE A 30 45.21 17.06 31.86
N GLU A 31 44.76 15.84 32.14
CA GLU A 31 45.50 14.61 31.77
C GLU A 31 45.56 14.50 30.23
N GLU A 32 46.50 15.18 29.58
CA GLU A 32 46.94 14.80 28.23
C GLU A 32 47.67 13.44 28.36
N ARG A 33 47.20 12.41 27.65
CA ARG A 33 47.95 11.14 27.52
C ARG A 33 49.41 11.46 27.15
N ALA A 34 50.34 10.72 27.76
CA ALA A 34 51.75 10.82 27.38
C ALA A 34 51.88 10.67 25.85
N ARG A 35 52.47 11.67 25.19
CA ARG A 35 52.72 11.61 23.76
C ARG A 35 53.50 10.34 23.43
N VAL A 36 53.07 9.65 22.38
CA VAL A 36 53.76 8.47 21.88
C VAL A 36 54.85 8.90 20.89
N ALA A 37 55.93 8.11 20.80
CA ALA A 37 56.92 8.30 19.75
C ALA A 37 56.29 7.89 18.41
N GLU A 38 56.34 8.78 17.42
CA GLU A 38 55.67 8.58 16.13
C GLU A 38 56.54 7.76 15.16
N GLY A 39 55.89 7.02 14.25
CA GLY A 39 56.53 6.26 13.18
C GLY A 39 57.03 4.85 13.56
N LEU A 40 56.80 4.40 14.80
CA LEU A 40 57.03 3.02 15.21
C LEU A 40 55.90 2.10 14.71
N PRO A 41 56.17 0.85 14.31
CA PRO A 41 55.13 -0.12 13.97
C PRO A 41 54.10 -0.29 15.10
N ALA A 42 52.82 -0.31 14.73
CA ALA A 42 51.69 -0.43 15.65
C ALA A 42 50.72 -1.49 15.15
N ARG A 43 50.42 -2.48 15.99
CA ARG A 43 49.39 -3.50 15.77
C ARG A 43 48.35 -3.38 16.88
N VAL A 44 47.21 -2.77 16.56
CA VAL A 44 46.23 -2.34 17.56
C VAL A 44 44.83 -2.89 17.29
N MET A 45 44.19 -3.41 18.34
CA MET A 45 42.81 -3.87 18.30
C MET A 45 41.91 -2.65 18.50
N LEU A 46 41.03 -2.41 17.53
CA LEU A 46 40.06 -1.33 17.56
C LEU A 46 38.67 -1.91 17.75
N ASP A 47 38.05 -1.56 18.88
CA ASP A 47 36.68 -1.97 19.18
C ASP A 47 35.68 -1.04 18.48
N PHE A 48 34.54 -1.60 18.09
CA PHE A 48 33.39 -0.84 17.61
C PHE A 48 32.11 -1.28 18.31
N ARG A 49 31.18 -0.33 18.42
CA ARG A 49 29.82 -0.57 18.92
C ARG A 49 28.86 0.40 18.23
N SER A 50 27.87 -0.14 17.52
CA SER A 50 26.76 0.63 16.99
C SER A 50 26.03 1.36 18.11
N GLU A 51 25.81 2.66 17.95
CA GLU A 51 25.03 3.43 18.91
C GLU A 51 23.54 3.19 18.69
N LYS A 52 22.84 2.80 19.76
CA LYS A 52 21.43 2.43 19.70
C LYS A 52 20.54 3.66 19.81
N SER A 53 19.55 3.78 18.93
CA SER A 53 18.34 4.54 19.24
C SER A 53 17.46 3.69 20.18
N CYS A 54 16.87 4.27 21.23
CA CYS A 54 16.22 3.51 22.30
C CYS A 54 14.80 2.99 21.97
N VAL A 55 14.53 1.74 22.42
CA VAL A 55 13.27 0.95 22.56
C VAL A 55 12.43 0.68 21.28
N GLU A 56 11.90 -0.54 21.16
CA GLU A 56 11.27 -1.16 19.98
C GLU A 56 9.74 -0.95 19.89
N THR A 57 9.19 -1.05 18.66
CA THR A 57 7.74 -1.23 18.36
C THR A 57 7.57 -2.25 17.23
N ARG A 58 6.39 -2.91 17.16
CA ARG A 58 6.13 -4.10 16.33
C ARG A 58 6.19 -3.89 14.80
N ALA A 59 6.07 -2.66 14.32
CA ALA A 59 6.06 -2.32 12.88
C ALA A 59 7.44 -1.95 12.32
N ALA A 60 8.41 -1.68 13.18
CA ALA A 60 9.74 -1.26 12.75
C ALA A 60 10.66 -2.45 12.43
N GLN A 61 11.84 -2.13 11.92
CA GLN A 61 12.91 -3.11 11.81
C GLN A 61 13.30 -3.59 13.21
N ASP A 62 13.59 -4.88 13.34
CA ASP A 62 14.13 -5.43 14.58
C ASP A 62 15.44 -4.69 14.91
N ALA A 63 15.64 -4.32 16.17
CA ALA A 63 16.84 -3.61 16.59
C ALA A 63 18.13 -4.41 16.29
N THR A 64 18.02 -5.73 16.16
CA THR A 64 19.09 -6.63 15.71
C THR A 64 19.55 -6.30 14.29
N TYR A 65 18.64 -5.92 13.40
CA TYR A 65 18.95 -5.49 12.02
C TYR A 65 19.31 -4.00 11.98
N GLU A 66 18.59 -3.13 12.70
CA GLU A 66 18.88 -1.67 12.72
C GLU A 66 20.30 -1.35 13.21
N ASN A 67 20.89 -2.19 14.06
CA ASN A 67 22.21 -1.97 14.65
C ASN A 67 23.29 -2.89 14.05
N ARG A 68 22.98 -3.62 12.98
CA ARG A 68 23.87 -4.64 12.40
C ARG A 68 25.02 -4.01 11.63
N VAL A 69 26.26 -4.40 11.95
CA VAL A 69 27.46 -4.12 11.16
C VAL A 69 27.87 -5.41 10.46
N ASN A 70 27.73 -5.48 9.13
CA ASN A 70 28.10 -6.65 8.32
C ASN A 70 29.52 -6.55 7.76
N ASN A 71 29.94 -5.34 7.41
CA ASN A 71 31.28 -5.00 6.98
C ASN A 71 31.63 -3.60 7.52
N LEU A 72 32.94 -3.29 7.58
CA LEU A 72 33.43 -2.05 8.18
C LEU A 72 34.60 -1.50 7.38
N TYR A 73 34.50 -0.27 6.88
CA TYR A 73 35.60 0.49 6.31
C TYR A 73 36.13 1.46 7.36
N VAL A 74 37.44 1.47 7.60
CA VAL A 74 38.07 2.31 8.63
C VAL A 74 39.08 3.24 7.99
N PHE A 75 38.99 4.54 8.28
CA PHE A 75 40.01 5.55 8.00
C PHE A 75 40.72 5.97 9.27
N ILE A 76 42.02 6.24 9.17
CA ILE A 76 42.78 7.01 10.16
C ILE A 76 43.33 8.24 9.45
N PHE A 77 42.94 9.42 9.90
CA PHE A 77 43.43 10.70 9.40
C PHE A 77 44.53 11.24 10.32
N ASN A 78 45.62 11.71 9.71
CA ASN A 78 46.67 12.42 10.45
C ASN A 78 46.16 13.80 10.94
N PRO A 79 46.91 14.53 11.79
CA PRO A 79 46.49 15.86 12.25
C PRO A 79 46.31 16.92 11.14
N ALA A 80 46.88 16.70 9.94
CA ALA A 80 46.68 17.55 8.77
C ALA A 80 45.38 17.20 8.00
N GLY A 81 44.69 16.12 8.37
CA GLY A 81 43.49 15.64 7.72
C GLY A 81 43.74 14.75 6.50
N GLU A 82 44.97 14.30 6.26
CA GLU A 82 45.30 13.39 5.16
C GLU A 82 45.12 11.92 5.61
N VAL A 83 44.75 11.04 4.69
CA VAL A 83 44.62 9.60 4.98
C VAL A 83 45.97 9.01 5.37
N HIS A 84 46.10 8.57 6.61
CA HIS A 84 47.26 7.84 7.14
C HIS A 84 47.12 6.32 6.98
N TYR A 85 45.91 5.81 7.19
CA TYR A 85 45.57 4.39 7.02
C TYR A 85 44.14 4.26 6.52
N ARG A 86 43.89 3.20 5.75
CA ARG A 86 42.55 2.76 5.39
C ARG A 86 42.51 1.26 5.17
N ASN A 87 41.41 0.61 5.53
CA ASN A 87 41.16 -0.79 5.19
C ASN A 87 39.65 -1.10 5.18
N PHE A 88 39.26 -2.13 4.43
CA PHE A 88 37.91 -2.66 4.38
C PHE A 88 37.87 -4.06 4.97
N PHE A 89 37.08 -4.24 6.04
CA PHE A 89 36.92 -5.48 6.78
C PHE A 89 35.58 -6.13 6.40
N THR A 90 35.63 -7.33 5.81
CA THR A 90 34.45 -8.16 5.49
C THR A 90 34.39 -9.41 6.37
N ASP A 91 35.46 -10.21 6.36
CA ASP A 91 35.54 -11.48 7.08
C ASP A 91 36.42 -11.40 8.34
N ASP A 92 37.28 -10.38 8.42
CA ASP A 92 38.23 -10.14 9.51
C ASP A 92 37.62 -9.33 10.67
N ILE A 93 36.33 -9.51 10.94
CA ILE A 93 35.62 -8.88 12.05
C ILE A 93 35.37 -9.91 13.16
N SER A 94 35.88 -9.63 14.36
CA SER A 94 35.61 -10.45 15.54
C SER A 94 34.38 -9.91 16.29
N TYR A 95 33.21 -10.47 16.03
CA TYR A 95 31.97 -10.08 16.71
C TYR A 95 31.93 -10.57 18.17
N ASN A 96 31.32 -9.77 19.05
CA ASN A 96 31.14 -10.10 20.46
C ASN A 96 29.65 -10.24 20.78
N GLY A 97 29.09 -11.43 20.56
CA GLY A 97 27.67 -11.70 20.72
C GLY A 97 26.92 -11.55 19.40
N ASP A 98 26.22 -10.42 19.24
CA ASP A 98 25.52 -10.07 18.01
C ASP A 98 26.42 -9.24 17.05
N TYR A 99 25.86 -8.84 15.92
CA TYR A 99 26.55 -8.05 14.90
C TYR A 99 26.59 -6.54 15.21
N SER A 100 26.17 -6.10 16.41
CA SER A 100 26.18 -4.67 16.77
C SER A 100 27.49 -4.19 17.36
N LYS A 101 28.40 -5.11 17.72
CA LYS A 101 29.67 -4.79 18.37
C LYS A 101 30.73 -5.87 18.09
N GLY A 102 31.98 -5.44 18.05
CA GLY A 102 33.10 -6.33 17.79
C GLY A 102 34.41 -5.55 17.74
N SER A 103 35.41 -6.19 17.16
CA SER A 103 36.75 -5.63 17.07
C SER A 103 37.40 -5.95 15.72
N VAL A 104 38.25 -5.04 15.25
CA VAL A 104 39.09 -5.23 14.06
C VAL A 104 40.56 -5.02 14.40
N MET A 105 41.43 -5.82 13.78
CA MET A 105 42.88 -5.69 13.95
C MET A 105 43.46 -4.74 12.91
N ILE A 106 44.18 -3.71 13.36
CA ILE A 106 44.80 -2.70 12.49
C ILE A 106 46.31 -2.79 12.60
N GLU A 107 46.99 -2.81 11.44
CA GLU A 107 48.45 -2.71 11.33
C GLU A 107 48.83 -1.37 10.67
N THR A 108 49.44 -0.48 11.45
CA THR A 108 49.75 0.90 11.05
C THR A 108 51.03 1.39 11.76
N THR A 109 51.27 2.69 11.80
CA THR A 109 52.32 3.31 12.62
C THR A 109 51.76 4.16 13.75
N SER A 110 52.51 4.24 14.84
CA SER A 110 52.23 5.12 15.97
C SER A 110 52.17 6.59 15.55
N LEU A 111 51.15 7.30 16.04
CA LEU A 111 50.85 8.68 15.65
C LEU A 111 49.99 9.37 16.73
N ASN A 112 50.25 10.64 17.03
CA ASN A 112 49.46 11.40 18.01
C ASN A 112 48.31 12.18 17.35
N LYS A 113 47.24 12.41 18.11
CA LYS A 113 46.09 13.27 17.75
C LYS A 113 45.47 12.93 16.39
N VAL A 114 45.32 11.62 16.12
CA VAL A 114 44.63 11.14 14.93
C VAL A 114 43.11 11.20 15.12
N GLN A 115 42.39 11.26 14.01
CA GLN A 115 40.95 11.01 13.98
C GLN A 115 40.69 9.71 13.25
N ILE A 116 39.95 8.81 13.89
CA ILE A 116 39.58 7.51 13.31
C ILE A 116 38.09 7.55 12.98
N VAL A 117 37.76 7.22 11.73
CA VAL A 117 36.38 7.24 11.20
C VAL A 117 36.04 5.86 10.67
N CYS A 118 34.80 5.42 10.86
CA CYS A 118 34.29 4.22 10.24
C CYS A 118 33.05 4.48 9.37
N ILE A 119 32.88 3.60 8.38
CA ILE A 119 31.67 3.44 7.57
C ILE A 119 31.31 1.96 7.61
N ALA A 120 30.11 1.63 8.05
CA ALA A 120 29.61 0.26 8.09
C ALA A 120 28.61 0.00 6.98
N ASN A 121 28.53 -1.25 6.53
CA ASN A 121 27.60 -1.73 5.51
C ASN A 121 27.74 -1.06 4.14
N LEU A 122 28.99 -0.95 3.66
CA LEU A 122 29.26 -0.64 2.25
C LEU A 122 28.66 -1.72 1.35
N SER A 123 28.24 -1.32 0.15
CA SER A 123 27.59 -2.20 -0.82
C SER A 123 28.56 -3.27 -1.37
N THR A 124 28.13 -4.53 -1.32
CA THR A 124 28.79 -5.74 -1.84
C THR A 124 27.75 -6.67 -2.48
N GLU A 125 28.14 -7.85 -2.95
CA GLU A 125 27.18 -8.85 -3.48
C GLU A 125 26.18 -9.38 -2.43
N SER A 126 26.51 -9.28 -1.14
CA SER A 126 25.69 -9.80 -0.02
C SER A 126 25.24 -8.70 0.96
N VAL A 127 25.67 -7.46 0.74
CA VAL A 127 25.31 -6.30 1.55
C VAL A 127 24.83 -5.19 0.63
N SER A 128 23.59 -4.74 0.82
CA SER A 128 22.99 -3.59 0.17
C SER A 128 22.33 -2.72 1.24
N SER A 129 22.95 -1.56 1.48
CA SER A 129 22.25 -0.49 2.21
C SER A 129 21.28 0.23 1.28
N GLY A 130 20.46 1.14 1.79
CA GLY A 130 19.65 2.03 0.94
C GLY A 130 20.47 3.01 0.07
N TYR A 131 21.80 2.92 0.09
CA TYR A 131 22.75 3.79 -0.59
C TYR A 131 23.87 2.96 -1.28
N ASP A 132 24.21 3.29 -2.53
CA ASP A 132 25.31 2.68 -3.29
C ASP A 132 26.63 3.36 -2.93
N VAL A 133 27.15 3.04 -1.75
CA VAL A 133 28.50 3.43 -1.34
C VAL A 133 29.40 2.20 -1.41
N LYS A 134 30.30 2.19 -2.39
CA LYS A 134 31.19 1.06 -2.66
C LYS A 134 32.58 1.30 -2.09
N LYS A 135 33.35 0.21 -2.02
CA LYS A 135 34.77 0.25 -1.65
C LYS A 135 35.58 1.23 -2.52
N SER A 136 35.31 1.27 -3.84
CA SER A 136 35.98 2.16 -4.79
C SER A 136 35.80 3.64 -4.46
N ASP A 137 34.63 4.01 -3.94
CA ASP A 137 34.35 5.39 -3.54
C ASP A 137 35.23 5.78 -2.35
N MET A 138 35.34 4.90 -1.36
CA MET A 138 36.20 5.11 -0.19
C MET A 138 37.70 5.08 -0.55
N GLU A 139 38.10 4.32 -1.56
CA GLU A 139 39.48 4.33 -2.09
C GLU A 139 39.83 5.64 -2.82
N SER A 140 38.83 6.39 -3.31
CA SER A 140 39.02 7.70 -3.95
C SER A 140 39.25 8.85 -2.96
N ILE A 141 38.85 8.69 -1.70
CA ILE A 141 39.01 9.68 -0.63
C ILE A 141 40.50 9.82 -0.26
N THR A 142 41.02 11.05 -0.29
CA THR A 142 42.43 11.34 0.04
C THR A 142 42.59 12.17 1.31
N SER A 143 41.55 12.88 1.72
CA SER A 143 41.51 13.72 2.91
C SER A 143 40.20 13.58 3.71
N ARG A 144 40.21 14.00 4.97
CA ARG A 144 39.00 14.10 5.80
C ARG A 144 37.99 15.07 5.18
N SER A 145 38.47 16.15 4.58
CA SER A 145 37.60 17.11 3.89
C SER A 145 36.90 16.48 2.68
N ASP A 146 37.56 15.56 1.96
CA ASP A 146 36.93 14.82 0.86
C ASP A 146 35.80 13.95 1.40
N LEU A 147 36.03 13.28 2.54
CA LEU A 147 35.03 12.42 3.19
C LEU A 147 33.84 13.22 3.75
N GLU A 148 34.10 14.39 4.34
CA GLU A 148 33.08 15.32 4.84
C GLU A 148 32.21 15.91 3.71
N ALA A 149 32.77 16.07 2.52
CA ALA A 149 32.05 16.54 1.34
C ALA A 149 31.34 15.42 0.55
N PHE A 150 31.52 14.15 0.94
CA PHE A 150 30.96 13.02 0.22
C PHE A 150 29.44 12.94 0.44
N VAL A 151 28.70 13.03 -0.67
CA VAL A 151 27.24 12.87 -0.70
C VAL A 151 26.93 11.46 -1.17
N MET A 152 26.33 10.66 -0.28
CA MET A 152 25.76 9.37 -0.64
C MET A 152 24.37 9.58 -1.27
N LYS A 153 24.08 8.80 -2.29
CA LYS A 153 22.80 8.84 -3.02
C LYS A 153 22.04 7.54 -2.78
N MET A 154 20.72 7.66 -2.76
CA MET A 154 19.86 6.48 -2.66
C MET A 154 19.80 5.74 -3.98
N ASP A 155 19.76 4.42 -3.90
CA ASP A 155 19.71 3.54 -5.08
C ASP A 155 18.28 3.41 -5.61
N GLU A 156 17.35 3.40 -4.65
CA GLU A 156 15.91 3.29 -4.85
C GLU A 156 15.25 4.46 -4.12
N HIS A 157 14.35 5.17 -4.80
CA HIS A 157 13.56 6.26 -4.20
C HIS A 157 12.42 5.70 -3.34
N THR A 158 12.79 5.06 -2.23
CA THR A 158 11.85 4.44 -1.28
C THR A 158 12.16 4.86 0.16
N VAL A 159 11.15 4.82 1.03
CA VAL A 159 11.31 5.00 2.49
C VAL A 159 11.28 3.67 3.26
N GLU A 160 11.05 2.57 2.55
CA GLU A 160 11.27 1.21 3.04
C GLU A 160 12.78 0.94 3.10
N ARG A 161 13.23 0.14 4.07
CA ARG A 161 14.65 -0.23 4.20
C ARG A 161 14.84 -1.73 4.30
N SER A 162 15.95 -2.18 3.72
CA SER A 162 16.44 -3.53 3.89
C SER A 162 16.86 -3.78 5.34
N THR A 163 17.31 -4.99 5.62
CA THR A 163 17.90 -5.37 6.91
C THR A 163 19.25 -4.72 7.22
N GLN A 164 19.76 -3.86 6.33
CA GLN A 164 21.13 -3.37 6.35
C GLN A 164 21.15 -1.84 6.21
N PHE A 165 21.61 -1.16 7.26
CA PHE A 165 21.61 0.30 7.32
C PHE A 165 23.00 0.87 7.13
N MET A 166 23.14 1.92 6.30
CA MET A 166 24.39 2.68 6.24
C MET A 166 24.64 3.35 7.59
N MET A 167 25.86 3.19 8.13
CA MET A 167 26.25 3.82 9.38
C MET A 167 27.63 4.44 9.28
N THR A 168 27.85 5.50 10.02
CA THR A 168 29.17 6.14 10.11
C THR A 168 29.41 6.71 11.49
N GLY A 169 30.68 6.85 11.87
CA GLY A 169 31.00 7.50 13.13
C GLY A 169 32.49 7.65 13.37
N TYR A 170 32.80 8.30 14.48
CA TYR A 170 34.16 8.52 14.94
C TYR A 170 34.53 7.53 16.04
N ALA A 171 35.83 7.31 16.22
CA ALA A 171 36.33 6.71 17.46
C ALA A 171 36.37 7.77 18.56
N TYR A 172 35.87 7.42 19.74
CA TYR A 172 35.93 8.26 20.93
C TYR A 172 36.81 7.60 21.99
N ASP A 173 37.60 8.42 22.70
CA ASP A 173 38.44 7.96 23.81
C ASP A 173 37.56 7.32 24.90
N ASP A 174 37.92 6.11 25.35
CA ASP A 174 37.15 5.39 26.37
C ASP A 174 37.21 6.07 27.75
N LYS A 175 38.25 6.87 28.00
CA LYS A 175 38.44 7.68 29.22
C LYS A 175 37.87 9.09 29.08
N ASN A 176 37.66 9.58 27.86
CA ASN A 176 37.01 10.85 27.57
C ASN A 176 36.07 10.71 26.37
N SER A 177 34.82 10.37 26.65
CA SER A 177 33.78 10.06 25.66
C SER A 177 33.39 11.22 24.73
N THR A 178 33.92 12.43 24.95
CA THR A 178 33.69 13.61 24.09
C THR A 178 34.86 13.93 23.16
N SER A 179 36.03 13.30 23.37
CA SER A 179 37.20 13.49 22.52
C SER A 179 37.25 12.44 21.42
N ASN A 180 37.26 12.88 20.16
CA ASN A 180 37.52 12.02 19.00
C ASN A 180 38.98 12.07 18.52
N LEU A 181 39.87 12.66 19.32
CA LEU A 181 41.32 12.65 19.09
C LEU A 181 41.94 11.49 19.87
N VAL A 182 42.66 10.62 19.15
CA VAL A 182 43.26 9.40 19.70
C VAL A 182 44.77 9.40 19.46
N ASN A 183 45.54 8.77 20.36
CA ASN A 183 46.97 8.49 20.14
C ASN A 183 47.14 6.99 19.88
N ILE A 184 47.76 6.63 18.76
CA ILE A 184 48.06 5.23 18.41
C ILE A 184 49.44 4.87 18.99
N PRO A 185 49.54 3.95 19.97
CA PRO A 185 50.83 3.57 20.55
C PRO A 185 51.63 2.66 19.60
N GLY A 186 52.96 2.74 19.69
CA GLY A 186 53.85 1.76 19.05
C GLY A 186 53.80 0.44 19.82
N THR A 187 53.86 -0.69 19.12
CA THR A 187 53.75 -2.02 19.74
C THR A 187 54.95 -2.88 19.35
N GLU A 188 55.95 -2.93 20.23
CA GLU A 188 57.16 -3.75 20.02
C GLU A 188 56.99 -5.20 20.52
N SER A 189 55.94 -5.49 21.32
CA SER A 189 55.81 -6.72 22.12
C SER A 189 54.58 -7.60 21.79
N GLY A 190 53.85 -7.30 20.70
CA GLY A 190 52.59 -7.96 20.33
C GLY A 190 51.39 -7.01 20.25
N PRO A 191 50.19 -7.49 19.87
CA PRO A 191 49.01 -6.64 19.69
C PRO A 191 48.62 -5.93 20.99
N ALA A 192 48.20 -4.66 20.91
CA ALA A 192 47.65 -3.90 22.03
C ALA A 192 46.20 -3.48 21.74
N SER A 193 45.36 -3.31 22.76
CA SER A 193 44.05 -2.67 22.59
C SER A 193 44.22 -1.16 22.51
N LEU A 194 43.55 -0.53 21.55
CA LEU A 194 43.45 0.92 21.51
C LEU A 194 42.38 1.34 22.52
N GLU A 195 42.71 2.26 23.43
CA GLU A 195 41.76 2.79 24.44
C GLU A 195 40.79 3.80 23.80
N CYS A 196 40.09 3.37 22.75
CA CYS A 196 38.99 4.10 22.12
C CYS A 196 38.03 3.11 21.47
N THR A 197 36.78 3.53 21.31
CA THR A 197 35.73 2.74 20.66
C THR A 197 35.17 3.50 19.46
N LEU A 198 35.10 2.86 18.28
CA LEU A 198 34.34 3.34 17.13
C LEU A 198 32.83 3.29 17.42
N ARG A 199 32.14 4.41 17.17
CA ARG A 199 30.70 4.55 17.45
C ARG A 199 29.93 4.92 16.18
N PRO A 200 29.69 3.96 15.27
CA PRO A 200 28.86 4.21 14.10
C PRO A 200 27.40 4.47 14.49
N GLU A 201 26.79 5.44 13.82
CA GLU A 201 25.39 5.85 13.92
C GLU A 201 24.73 5.71 12.55
N ARG A 202 23.44 5.36 12.52
CA ARG A 202 22.67 5.29 11.27
C ARG A 202 22.63 6.64 10.58
N THR A 203 22.73 6.63 9.26
CA THR A 203 22.59 7.84 8.46
C THR A 203 21.13 8.26 8.26
N ASP A 204 20.19 7.33 8.48
CA ASP A 204 18.76 7.58 8.38
C ASP A 204 18.13 7.86 9.74
N ALA A 205 17.08 8.68 9.71
CA ALA A 205 16.11 8.81 10.79
C ALA A 205 15.09 7.67 10.73
N ARG A 206 14.48 7.35 11.88
CA ARG A 206 13.30 6.48 11.96
C ARG A 206 12.10 7.32 12.33
N VAL A 207 11.03 7.24 11.55
CA VAL A 207 9.79 7.98 11.77
C VAL A 207 8.64 7.00 11.95
N GLU A 208 7.88 7.18 13.02
CA GLU A 208 6.76 6.32 13.38
C GLU A 208 5.49 7.15 13.56
N PHE A 209 4.42 6.74 12.90
CA PHE A 209 3.09 7.32 13.08
C PHE A 209 2.20 6.32 13.81
N VAL A 210 1.56 6.80 14.87
CA VAL A 210 0.55 6.08 15.63
C VAL A 210 -0.75 6.86 15.52
N VAL A 211 -1.67 6.35 14.72
CA VAL A 211 -2.98 6.96 14.47
C VAL A 211 -4.02 6.25 15.34
N LYS A 212 -4.84 7.02 16.04
CA LYS A 212 -5.85 6.51 16.98
C LYS A 212 -7.17 7.24 16.82
N THR A 213 -8.25 6.60 17.19
CA THR A 213 -9.56 7.24 17.34
C THR A 213 -9.82 7.54 18.81
N GLU A 214 -10.41 8.70 19.09
CA GLU A 214 -10.86 9.06 20.43
C GLU A 214 -12.19 9.79 20.34
N LYS A 215 -13.25 9.19 20.90
CA LYS A 215 -14.55 9.86 21.00
C LYS A 215 -14.47 11.01 22.02
N PRO A 216 -14.79 12.26 21.64
CA PRO A 216 -14.83 13.37 22.59
C PRO A 216 -15.80 13.11 23.77
N SER A 217 -15.45 13.61 24.95
CA SER A 217 -16.22 13.38 26.18
C SER A 217 -17.57 14.10 26.22
N ASP A 218 -17.69 15.20 25.50
CA ASP A 218 -18.90 16.04 25.37
C ASP A 218 -19.87 15.52 24.29
N LYS A 219 -19.51 14.46 23.57
CA LYS A 219 -20.28 13.88 22.47
C LYS A 219 -20.87 12.52 22.84
N ASN A 220 -22.11 12.26 22.43
CA ASN A 220 -22.81 10.99 22.63
C ASN A 220 -22.80 10.12 21.37
N TRP A 221 -21.76 10.25 20.55
CA TRP A 221 -21.61 9.47 19.32
C TRP A 221 -21.49 7.97 19.60
N THR A 222 -21.94 7.16 18.64
CA THR A 222 -21.75 5.71 18.66
C THR A 222 -21.06 5.24 17.38
N ALA A 223 -20.38 4.10 17.46
CA ALA A 223 -19.69 3.46 16.35
C ALA A 223 -18.70 4.39 15.60
N LEU A 224 -17.83 5.10 16.34
CA LEU A 224 -16.72 5.86 15.75
C LEU A 224 -15.70 4.89 15.15
N ASP A 225 -15.69 4.79 13.83
CA ASP A 225 -14.76 3.96 13.05
C ASP A 225 -13.90 4.85 12.14
N PHE A 226 -12.68 4.39 11.90
CA PHE A 226 -11.78 4.95 10.90
C PHE A 226 -11.25 3.82 10.02
N ARG A 227 -11.44 3.94 8.71
CA ARG A 227 -10.94 2.99 7.73
C ARG A 227 -9.75 3.64 7.01
N PRO A 228 -8.50 3.34 7.41
CA PRO A 228 -7.34 3.93 6.76
C PRO A 228 -7.29 3.50 5.29
N ARG A 229 -7.05 4.46 4.40
CA ARG A 229 -6.83 4.20 2.97
C ARG A 229 -5.34 4.07 2.68
N GLY A 230 -4.54 5.00 3.17
CA GLY A 230 -3.09 4.92 3.03
C GLY A 230 -2.36 6.17 3.52
N TRP A 231 -1.05 6.16 3.33
CA TRP A 231 -0.15 7.26 3.68
C TRP A 231 0.96 7.41 2.64
N ARG A 232 1.46 8.63 2.46
CA ARG A 232 2.67 8.90 1.66
C ARG A 232 3.54 9.95 2.31
N VAL A 233 4.82 9.94 1.98
CA VAL A 233 5.81 10.92 2.42
C VAL A 233 6.18 11.80 1.24
N VAL A 234 5.99 13.10 1.39
CA VAL A 234 6.31 14.11 0.38
C VAL A 234 7.62 14.79 0.74
N ASN A 235 8.42 15.14 -0.28
CA ASN A 235 9.72 15.79 -0.14
C ASN A 235 10.73 14.99 0.69
N VAL A 236 10.92 13.71 0.37
CA VAL A 236 12.01 12.90 0.94
C VAL A 236 13.29 13.20 0.16
N PRO A 237 14.42 13.58 0.82
CA PRO A 237 15.68 13.77 0.11
C PRO A 237 16.17 12.44 -0.46
N ALA A 238 16.65 12.42 -1.71
CA ALA A 238 17.24 11.23 -2.35
C ALA A 238 18.75 11.07 -2.07
N GLN A 239 19.28 11.86 -1.14
CA GLN A 239 20.69 11.91 -0.82
C GLN A 239 20.92 12.38 0.62
N SER A 240 22.11 12.12 1.15
CA SER A 240 22.58 12.66 2.43
C SER A 240 24.10 12.75 2.45
N LEU A 241 24.67 13.54 3.36
CA LEU A 241 26.10 13.53 3.62
C LEU A 241 26.48 12.23 4.33
N LEU A 242 27.59 11.61 3.93
CA LEU A 242 28.09 10.42 4.60
C LEU A 242 28.40 10.74 6.06
N LEU A 243 29.23 11.76 6.31
CA LEU A 243 29.51 12.25 7.67
C LEU A 243 28.53 13.34 8.13
N PRO A 244 28.22 13.41 9.43
CA PRO A 244 27.38 14.47 9.97
C PRO A 244 28.05 15.84 9.84
N HIS A 245 27.26 16.86 9.49
CA HIS A 245 27.68 18.27 9.44
C HIS A 245 26.95 19.10 10.51
N GLY A 246 27.65 20.07 11.10
CA GLY A 246 27.13 20.84 12.25
C GLY A 246 25.92 21.72 11.95
N THR A 247 25.74 22.16 10.70
CA THR A 247 24.60 22.97 10.25
C THR A 247 24.18 22.57 8.84
N GLY A 248 22.88 22.36 8.60
CA GLY A 248 22.34 22.00 7.29
C GLY A 248 22.67 20.57 6.85
N ASP A 249 21.92 20.07 5.87
CA ASP A 249 22.01 18.75 5.25
C ASP A 249 22.61 18.82 3.83
N ALA A 250 22.54 17.73 3.06
CA ALA A 250 22.89 17.73 1.64
C ALA A 250 21.80 18.48 0.84
N ASP A 251 21.94 19.79 0.68
CA ASP A 251 20.96 20.68 0.03
C ASP A 251 21.57 21.58 -1.07
N GLY A 252 20.72 22.10 -1.98
CA GLY A 252 21.09 23.01 -3.07
C GLY A 252 20.46 22.65 -4.44
N ASP A 253 20.77 23.43 -5.48
CA ASP A 253 20.16 23.34 -6.83
C ASP A 253 20.35 21.98 -7.56
N GLY A 254 21.17 21.07 -7.02
CA GLY A 254 21.39 19.72 -7.55
C GLY A 254 20.79 18.59 -6.71
N CYS A 255 20.09 18.92 -5.62
CA CYS A 255 19.49 17.95 -4.72
C CYS A 255 18.15 17.47 -5.25
N THR A 256 17.93 16.15 -5.20
CA THR A 256 16.68 15.54 -5.64
C THR A 256 15.82 15.22 -4.42
N TYR A 257 14.53 15.48 -4.55
CA TYR A 257 13.50 15.11 -3.60
C TYR A 257 12.46 14.26 -4.31
N PHE A 258 11.89 13.29 -3.62
CA PHE A 258 10.85 12.43 -4.16
C PHE A 258 9.65 12.34 -3.21
N THR A 259 8.52 11.97 -3.79
CA THR A 259 7.30 11.63 -3.06
C THR A 259 7.12 10.12 -3.14
N THR A 260 6.87 9.48 -2.01
CA THR A 260 6.54 8.05 -2.00
C THR A 260 5.16 7.85 -2.58
N GLU A 261 4.87 6.62 -2.99
CA GLU A 261 3.49 6.24 -3.21
C GLU A 261 2.68 6.22 -1.93
N GLU A 262 1.37 6.30 -2.13
CA GLU A 262 0.42 5.93 -1.10
C GLU A 262 0.62 4.44 -0.78
N MET A 263 1.01 4.16 0.46
CA MET A 263 1.21 2.82 1.01
C MET A 263 0.10 2.50 2.02
N PRO A 264 -0.30 1.22 2.17
CA PRO A 264 -1.25 0.83 3.19
C PRO A 264 -0.65 1.02 4.59
N PHE A 265 -1.51 1.11 5.60
CA PHE A 265 -1.08 1.05 7.00
C PHE A 265 -0.48 -0.33 7.30
N GLU A 266 0.61 -0.36 8.05
CA GLU A 266 1.32 -1.61 8.40
C GLU A 266 0.68 -2.31 9.58
N THR A 267 0.06 -1.54 10.49
CA THR A 267 -0.70 -2.08 11.62
C THR A 267 -2.09 -1.46 11.68
N THR A 268 -3.05 -2.28 12.08
CA THR A 268 -4.42 -1.86 12.37
C THR A 268 -4.93 -2.73 13.53
N GLU A 269 -5.44 -2.07 14.55
CA GLU A 269 -6.04 -2.65 15.75
C GLU A 269 -7.49 -2.23 15.84
N ARG A 270 -8.37 -3.21 16.03
CA ARG A 270 -9.81 -3.02 16.17
C ARG A 270 -10.30 -3.58 17.49
N ASP A 271 -11.36 -2.98 18.05
CA ASP A 271 -12.01 -3.48 19.26
C ASP A 271 -12.90 -4.71 18.99
N ASP A 272 -13.59 -5.20 20.02
CA ASP A 272 -14.50 -6.36 19.92
C ASP A 272 -15.70 -6.10 18.99
N ASN A 273 -16.05 -4.84 18.73
CA ASN A 273 -17.09 -4.44 17.76
C ASN A 273 -16.49 -4.16 16.38
N TYR A 274 -15.21 -4.50 16.19
CA TYR A 274 -14.46 -4.28 14.97
C TYR A 274 -14.29 -2.81 14.58
N LEU A 275 -14.43 -1.88 15.54
CA LEU A 275 -14.17 -0.46 15.35
C LEU A 275 -12.68 -0.18 15.47
N TYR A 276 -12.15 0.68 14.60
CA TYR A 276 -10.75 1.10 14.66
C TYR A 276 -10.43 1.74 16.00
N THR A 277 -9.31 1.33 16.59
CA THR A 277 -8.80 1.88 17.86
C THR A 277 -7.42 2.50 17.69
N SER A 278 -6.53 1.79 16.99
CA SER A 278 -5.19 2.26 16.70
C SER A 278 -4.65 1.63 15.41
N GLY A 279 -3.62 2.24 14.85
CA GLY A 279 -2.87 1.69 13.74
C GLY A 279 -1.67 2.59 13.49
N GLY A 280 -0.85 2.22 12.50
CA GLY A 280 0.36 2.97 12.25
C GLY A 280 1.21 2.40 11.14
N PHE A 281 2.32 3.10 10.94
CA PHE A 281 3.34 2.78 9.95
C PHE A 281 4.68 3.34 10.40
N VAL A 282 5.76 2.71 9.97
CA VAL A 282 7.13 3.14 10.23
C VAL A 282 7.87 3.30 8.92
N PHE A 283 8.66 4.36 8.81
CA PHE A 283 9.52 4.55 7.64
C PHE A 283 10.88 5.13 8.04
N TYR A 284 11.82 5.04 7.10
CA TYR A 284 13.17 5.59 7.26
C TYR A 284 13.45 6.56 6.13
N MET A 285 14.15 7.63 6.47
CA MET A 285 14.54 8.64 5.51
C MET A 285 15.91 9.21 5.87
N PRO A 286 16.65 9.74 4.88
CA PRO A 286 17.85 10.51 5.18
C PRO A 286 17.51 11.75 6.01
N GLU A 287 18.51 12.35 6.64
CA GLU A 287 18.31 13.62 7.33
C GLU A 287 17.79 14.72 6.38
N ASN A 288 16.85 15.52 6.85
CA ASN A 288 16.31 16.69 6.14
C ASN A 288 16.19 17.85 7.13
N ARG A 289 17.02 18.88 7.01
CA ARG A 289 17.12 19.98 7.99
C ARG A 289 16.83 21.32 7.32
N LYS A 290 15.67 21.92 7.58
CA LYS A 290 15.17 23.09 6.84
C LYS A 290 14.83 24.26 7.76
N THR A 291 15.17 25.46 7.28
CA THR A 291 14.79 26.72 7.92
C THR A 291 13.42 27.16 7.40
N PRO A 292 12.47 27.57 8.27
CA PRO A 292 11.14 28.00 7.85
C PRO A 292 11.18 29.11 6.78
N LYS A 293 10.24 29.07 5.84
CA LYS A 293 10.04 30.13 4.83
C LYS A 293 9.68 31.44 5.52
N GLN A 294 8.82 31.37 6.52
CA GLN A 294 8.44 32.46 7.40
C GLN A 294 8.36 31.95 8.84
N ALA A 295 8.87 32.72 9.80
CA ALA A 295 8.81 32.34 11.20
C ALA A 295 7.38 32.50 11.76
N ILE A 296 6.90 31.47 12.45
CA ILE A 296 5.65 31.48 13.21
C ILE A 296 5.90 32.13 14.57
N SER A 297 5.21 33.24 14.86
CA SER A 297 5.32 33.96 16.13
C SER A 297 4.37 33.40 17.19
N GLY A 298 4.83 33.28 18.43
CA GLY A 298 3.99 32.84 19.55
C GLY A 298 3.18 33.95 20.25
N GLU A 299 3.25 35.20 19.78
CA GLU A 299 2.53 36.30 20.41
C GLU A 299 1.02 36.24 20.09
N GLY A 300 0.20 36.10 21.13
CA GLY A 300 -1.27 36.13 21.00
C GLY A 300 -1.92 34.83 20.52
N LEU A 301 -1.15 33.80 20.20
CA LEU A 301 -1.63 32.51 19.69
C LEU A 301 -1.39 31.37 20.71
N SER A 302 -2.36 30.48 20.85
CA SER A 302 -2.22 29.21 21.55
C SER A 302 -1.25 28.27 20.80
N ALA A 303 -0.75 27.23 21.48
CA ALA A 303 0.09 26.22 20.84
C ALA A 303 -0.62 25.50 19.68
N ALA A 304 -1.94 25.34 19.77
CA ALA A 304 -2.75 24.72 18.72
C ALA A 304 -2.82 25.58 17.46
N GLU A 305 -3.03 26.89 17.62
CA GLU A 305 -3.05 27.87 16.53
C GLU A 305 -1.65 28.02 15.90
N GLN A 306 -0.60 28.07 16.71
CA GLN A 306 0.78 28.10 16.21
C GLN A 306 1.13 26.85 15.40
N TYR A 307 0.65 25.68 15.82
CA TYR A 307 0.84 24.45 15.06
C TYR A 307 0.11 24.50 13.72
N ALA A 308 -1.15 24.95 13.69
CA ALA A 308 -1.97 25.00 12.47
C ALA A 308 -1.32 25.81 11.34
N LEU A 309 -0.60 26.89 11.69
CA LEU A 309 0.14 27.71 10.73
C LEU A 309 1.25 26.96 9.98
N ARG A 310 1.67 25.78 10.44
CA ARG A 310 2.65 24.95 9.72
C ARG A 310 2.08 24.42 8.41
N GLU A 311 0.77 24.22 8.33
CA GLU A 311 0.06 23.70 7.16
C GLU A 311 -0.65 24.77 6.32
N GLU A 312 -0.66 26.03 6.78
CA GLU A 312 -1.27 27.18 6.09
C GLU A 312 -0.82 27.33 4.63
N ARG A 313 -1.78 27.64 3.75
CA ARG A 313 -1.58 27.81 2.30
C ARG A 313 -1.81 29.25 1.86
N GLU A 314 -1.08 29.68 0.84
CA GLU A 314 -1.36 30.94 0.14
C GLU A 314 -2.61 30.80 -0.75
N HIS A 315 -3.45 31.84 -0.87
CA HIS A 315 -4.64 31.79 -1.74
C HIS A 315 -4.30 32.10 -3.21
N LYS A 316 -4.89 31.36 -4.15
CA LYS A 316 -4.78 31.57 -5.60
C LYS A 316 -6.17 31.52 -6.28
N ASN A 317 -6.26 32.01 -7.52
CA ASN A 317 -7.43 31.87 -8.41
C ASN A 317 -8.80 32.35 -7.87
N THR A 318 -8.86 33.44 -7.10
CA THR A 318 -10.11 33.97 -6.53
C THR A 318 -11.23 34.23 -7.55
N GLY A 319 -12.45 33.77 -7.28
CA GLY A 319 -13.63 33.93 -8.16
C GLY A 319 -14.92 33.29 -7.65
N ASP A 320 -16.00 33.39 -8.44
CA ASP A 320 -17.27 32.70 -8.20
C ASP A 320 -17.26 31.32 -8.90
N TYR A 321 -17.50 30.26 -8.14
CA TYR A 321 -17.52 28.87 -8.63
C TYR A 321 -18.95 28.34 -8.67
N THR A 322 -19.49 28.12 -9.88
CA THR A 322 -20.91 27.75 -10.07
C THR A 322 -21.22 26.28 -9.78
N ASP A 323 -20.21 25.41 -9.90
CA ASP A 323 -20.23 23.97 -9.64
C ASP A 323 -19.95 23.63 -8.16
N LYS A 324 -19.30 24.55 -7.44
CA LYS A 324 -18.95 24.40 -6.01
C LYS A 324 -19.49 25.56 -5.17
N PRO A 325 -20.79 25.54 -4.82
CA PRO A 325 -21.39 26.59 -4.01
C PRO A 325 -20.64 26.76 -2.68
N GLY A 326 -20.11 27.95 -2.42
CA GLY A 326 -19.35 28.29 -1.21
C GLY A 326 -17.85 28.55 -1.46
N GLN A 327 -17.27 27.99 -2.53
CA GLN A 327 -15.86 28.22 -2.87
C GLN A 327 -15.61 29.68 -3.32
N GLN A 328 -14.47 30.23 -2.92
CA GLN A 328 -14.03 31.61 -3.16
C GLN A 328 -12.61 31.69 -3.74
N PHE A 329 -11.72 30.72 -3.44
CA PHE A 329 -10.34 30.64 -3.93
C PHE A 329 -9.84 29.18 -4.00
N GLU A 330 -8.59 28.97 -4.41
CA GLU A 330 -7.88 27.68 -4.41
C GLU A 330 -6.58 27.77 -3.59
N ASN A 331 -6.14 26.63 -3.03
CA ASN A 331 -4.90 26.53 -2.26
C ASN A 331 -3.63 26.62 -3.13
N GLY A 332 -2.66 27.40 -2.66
CA GLY A 332 -1.35 27.65 -3.26
C GLY A 332 -0.20 26.98 -2.51
N ASP A 333 0.96 27.65 -2.48
CA ASP A 333 2.15 27.12 -1.80
C ASP A 333 1.99 27.25 -0.29
N PHE A 334 2.74 26.47 0.51
CA PHE A 334 2.74 26.67 1.97
C PHE A 334 3.25 28.09 2.34
N ALA A 335 2.55 28.75 3.25
CA ALA A 335 2.86 30.10 3.68
C ALA A 335 4.11 30.15 4.59
N TYR A 336 4.19 29.25 5.57
CA TYR A 336 5.26 29.20 6.57
C TYR A 336 6.28 28.07 6.36
N ALA A 337 5.81 26.90 5.89
CA ALA A 337 6.67 25.76 5.71
C ALA A 337 7.68 25.98 4.57
N PRO A 338 8.93 25.49 4.72
CA PRO A 338 9.90 25.46 3.63
C PRO A 338 9.40 24.59 2.47
N ALA A 339 9.70 24.97 1.22
CA ALA A 339 9.24 24.23 0.03
C ALA A 339 9.68 22.75 0.01
N ASN A 340 10.88 22.45 0.54
CA ASN A 340 11.45 21.10 0.62
C ASN A 340 11.36 20.49 2.04
N ALA A 341 10.48 21.01 2.90
CA ALA A 341 10.18 20.35 4.17
C ALA A 341 9.46 19.03 3.91
N THR A 342 9.87 17.98 4.61
CA THR A 342 9.22 16.67 4.51
C THR A 342 7.92 16.68 5.31
N TYR A 343 6.86 16.16 4.73
CA TYR A 343 5.58 15.99 5.39
C TYR A 343 4.93 14.68 4.99
N VAL A 344 4.01 14.21 5.82
CA VAL A 344 3.24 12.99 5.61
C VAL A 344 1.80 13.37 5.31
N GLU A 345 1.25 12.79 4.25
CA GLU A 345 -0.18 12.82 3.98
C GLU A 345 -0.77 11.46 4.32
N MET A 346 -1.86 11.43 5.09
CA MET A 346 -2.57 10.21 5.46
C MET A 346 -4.06 10.39 5.19
N SER A 347 -4.69 9.37 4.62
CA SER A 347 -6.08 9.41 4.16
C SER A 347 -6.89 8.23 4.70
N GLY A 348 -8.21 8.40 4.78
CA GLY A 348 -9.14 7.34 5.14
C GLY A 348 -10.58 7.81 5.24
N THR A 349 -11.49 6.89 5.56
CA THR A 349 -12.91 7.19 5.78
C THR A 349 -13.21 7.16 7.27
N LEU A 350 -13.71 8.27 7.82
CA LEU A 350 -14.23 8.38 9.18
C LEU A 350 -15.75 8.20 9.18
N SER A 351 -16.30 7.37 10.07
CA SER A 351 -17.74 7.20 10.19
C SER A 351 -18.22 7.09 11.64
N TYR A 352 -19.41 7.60 11.93
CA TYR A 352 -20.08 7.48 13.24
C TYR A 352 -21.55 7.87 13.17
N LYS A 353 -22.31 7.56 14.22
CA LYS A 353 -23.64 8.13 14.46
C LYS A 353 -23.53 9.39 15.33
N ASP A 354 -24.04 10.51 14.84
CA ASP A 354 -24.02 11.78 15.56
C ASP A 354 -25.06 11.82 16.70
N ASP A 355 -25.10 12.94 17.43
CA ASP A 355 -26.03 13.14 18.56
C ASP A 355 -27.52 13.18 18.13
N LYS A 356 -27.80 13.32 16.83
CA LYS A 356 -29.15 13.31 16.23
C LYS A 356 -29.52 11.92 15.68
N GLY A 357 -28.58 10.97 15.65
CA GLY A 357 -28.76 9.63 15.07
C GLY A 357 -28.48 9.54 13.57
N ASN A 358 -28.02 10.63 12.94
CA ASN A 358 -27.64 10.64 11.54
C ASN A 358 -26.35 9.84 11.34
N THR A 359 -26.22 9.17 10.19
CA THR A 359 -24.92 8.61 9.81
C THR A 359 -24.03 9.73 9.29
N VAL A 360 -22.87 9.91 9.91
CA VAL A 360 -21.78 10.73 9.40
C VAL A 360 -20.80 9.81 8.69
N ASN A 361 -20.46 10.14 7.45
CA ASN A 361 -19.34 9.56 6.72
C ASN A 361 -18.50 10.70 6.16
N ALA A 362 -17.18 10.61 6.32
CA ALA A 362 -16.27 11.60 5.77
C ALA A 362 -15.01 10.94 5.21
N ASP A 363 -14.71 11.22 3.95
CA ASP A 363 -13.40 10.91 3.37
C ASP A 363 -12.47 12.06 3.71
N VAL A 364 -11.42 11.78 4.48
CA VAL A 364 -10.54 12.77 5.10
C VAL A 364 -9.08 12.58 4.67
N THR A 365 -8.37 13.70 4.54
CA THR A 365 -6.92 13.74 4.31
C THR A 365 -6.27 14.65 5.35
N PHE A 366 -5.16 14.19 5.91
CA PHE A 366 -4.40 14.93 6.92
C PHE A 366 -2.96 15.15 6.46
N THR A 367 -2.50 16.40 6.53
CA THR A 367 -1.12 16.80 6.26
C THR A 367 -0.36 17.02 7.58
N VAL A 368 0.81 16.40 7.74
CA VAL A 368 1.65 16.51 8.95
C VAL A 368 3.11 16.77 8.57
N HIS A 369 3.60 17.99 8.76
CA HIS A 369 5.02 18.29 8.60
C HIS A 369 5.88 17.65 9.68
N LEU A 370 7.00 17.03 9.28
CA LEU A 370 7.97 16.47 10.22
C LEU A 370 8.71 17.58 10.98
N GLY A 371 9.29 17.22 12.14
CA GLY A 371 9.93 18.12 13.09
C GLY A 371 9.08 18.31 14.34
N TYR A 372 8.87 19.58 14.73
CA TYR A 372 8.10 19.98 15.91
C TYR A 372 8.64 19.44 17.24
N ALA A 373 9.95 19.19 17.33
CA ALA A 373 10.57 18.77 18.58
C ALA A 373 10.41 19.86 19.66
N ASP A 374 10.23 19.43 20.90
CA ASP A 374 10.02 20.30 22.07
C ASP A 374 8.85 21.30 21.91
N GLY A 375 7.90 21.03 21.00
CA GLY A 375 6.75 21.89 20.73
C GLY A 375 7.09 23.17 19.95
N ASN A 376 8.20 23.18 19.20
CA ASN A 376 8.61 24.34 18.40
C ASN A 376 7.93 24.35 17.01
N PRO A 377 7.01 25.28 16.71
CA PRO A 377 6.32 25.34 15.41
C PRO A 377 7.26 25.62 14.23
N ASN A 378 8.44 26.21 14.49
CA ASN A 378 9.45 26.53 13.49
C ASN A 378 10.46 25.39 13.24
N ASP A 379 10.34 24.26 13.94
CA ASP A 379 11.22 23.11 13.74
C ASP A 379 10.68 22.18 12.64
N TYR A 380 11.43 22.09 11.53
CA TYR A 380 11.15 21.20 10.40
C TYR A 380 12.27 20.15 10.21
N ASP A 381 13.10 19.94 11.23
CA ASP A 381 14.28 19.08 11.13
C ASP A 381 13.97 17.60 11.39
N THR A 382 14.35 16.76 10.44
CA THR A 382 14.56 15.32 10.61
C THR A 382 16.06 15.02 10.68
N ARG A 383 16.53 14.51 11.82
CA ARG A 383 17.95 14.25 12.10
C ARG A 383 18.27 12.76 11.99
N ARG A 384 19.45 12.44 11.44
CA ARG A 384 19.97 11.06 11.38
C ARG A 384 20.01 10.38 12.75
N ASN A 385 19.92 9.06 12.77
CA ASN A 385 19.94 8.21 13.98
C ASN A 385 18.94 8.63 15.08
N THR A 386 17.90 9.39 14.73
CA THR A 386 16.88 9.88 15.65
C THR A 386 15.56 9.16 15.39
N ARG A 387 14.84 8.80 16.46
CA ARG A 387 13.49 8.23 16.38
C ARG A 387 12.45 9.32 16.67
N TYR A 388 11.56 9.54 15.71
CA TYR A 388 10.41 10.43 15.84
C TYR A 388 9.14 9.60 15.98
N ILE A 389 8.27 9.96 16.92
CA ILE A 389 6.96 9.32 17.11
C ILE A 389 5.88 10.39 17.04
N TYR A 390 5.06 10.34 16.01
CA TYR A 390 3.90 11.20 15.82
C TYR A 390 2.66 10.44 16.28
N THR A 391 1.99 10.94 17.31
CA THR A 391 0.70 10.39 17.74
C THR A 391 -0.42 11.28 17.20
N VAL A 392 -1.22 10.73 16.29
CA VAL A 392 -2.36 11.41 15.66
C VAL A 392 -3.62 10.85 16.31
N THR A 393 -4.51 11.73 16.76
CA THR A 393 -5.77 11.31 17.40
C THR A 393 -6.97 11.93 16.69
N LEU A 394 -7.75 11.08 16.03
CA LEU A 394 -8.93 11.43 15.26
C LEU A 394 -10.14 11.57 16.19
N ARG A 395 -10.75 12.76 16.21
CA ARG A 395 -11.79 13.16 17.18
C ARG A 395 -13.13 13.56 16.54
N GLY A 396 -13.33 13.27 15.25
CA GLY A 396 -14.51 13.68 14.48
C GLY A 396 -14.20 14.71 13.41
N ILE A 397 -15.24 15.27 12.78
CA ILE A 397 -15.14 16.19 11.64
C ILE A 397 -15.37 17.66 11.99
N ASN A 398 -15.35 18.03 13.27
CA ASN A 398 -15.81 19.36 13.70
C ASN A 398 -14.99 20.50 13.07
N ASP A 399 -13.67 20.33 12.92
CA ASP A 399 -12.81 21.37 12.33
C ASP A 399 -13.13 21.57 10.83
N ILE A 400 -13.29 20.47 10.08
CA ILE A 400 -13.71 20.47 8.66
C ILE A 400 -15.10 21.13 8.50
N ARG A 401 -16.04 20.79 9.39
CA ARG A 401 -17.39 21.38 9.37
C ARG A 401 -17.35 22.87 9.67
N LEU A 402 -16.56 23.29 10.66
CA LEU A 402 -16.49 24.69 11.07
C LEU A 402 -15.94 25.56 9.95
N GLU A 403 -14.92 25.08 9.24
CA GLU A 403 -14.36 25.71 8.05
C GLU A 403 -15.45 25.95 7.00
N VAL A 404 -16.20 24.89 6.64
CA VAL A 404 -17.26 24.94 5.61
C VAL A 404 -18.44 25.83 6.03
N GLU A 405 -18.95 25.71 7.26
CA GLU A 405 -20.15 26.44 7.72
C GLU A 405 -19.88 27.91 8.10
N SER A 406 -18.63 28.38 8.05
CA SER A 406 -18.29 29.74 8.45
C SER A 406 -18.48 30.74 7.31
N ASP A 407 -19.22 31.82 7.55
CA ASP A 407 -19.51 32.88 6.56
C ASP A 407 -18.27 33.74 6.16
N GLY A 408 -17.03 33.32 6.43
CA GLY A 408 -15.84 34.17 6.22
C GLY A 408 -14.52 33.42 6.00
N GLU A 409 -13.70 33.97 5.10
CA GLU A 409 -12.42 33.44 4.59
C GLU A 409 -11.34 33.12 5.65
N GLU A 410 -11.41 33.66 6.87
CA GLU A 410 -10.32 33.60 7.87
C GLU A 410 -10.52 32.56 9.00
N ASN A 411 -11.50 31.66 8.90
CA ASN A 411 -11.84 30.72 9.98
C ASN A 411 -11.36 29.27 9.76
N GLU A 412 -10.38 29.06 8.88
CA GLU A 412 -9.72 27.76 8.74
C GLU A 412 -8.81 27.49 9.95
N GLN A 413 -9.34 26.86 10.99
CA GLN A 413 -8.58 26.59 12.22
C GLN A 413 -7.48 25.53 12.03
N ARG A 414 -7.62 24.69 10.99
CA ARG A 414 -6.78 23.54 10.72
C ARG A 414 -6.57 23.32 9.21
N PRO A 415 -5.67 24.10 8.57
CA PRO A 415 -5.40 23.97 7.12
C PRO A 415 -4.85 22.62 6.67
N GLY A 416 -4.35 21.81 7.61
CA GLY A 416 -3.89 20.46 7.31
C GLY A 416 -5.00 19.41 7.26
N TYR A 417 -6.26 19.75 7.56
CA TYR A 417 -7.37 18.80 7.74
C TYR A 417 -8.45 19.05 6.69
N GLU A 418 -8.44 18.25 5.62
CA GLU A 418 -9.38 18.40 4.51
C GLU A 418 -10.35 17.22 4.48
N GLY A 419 -11.59 17.43 4.04
CA GLY A 419 -12.50 16.29 3.81
C GLY A 419 -13.90 16.61 3.31
N ASN A 420 -14.54 15.57 2.77
CA ASN A 420 -15.92 15.64 2.27
C ASN A 420 -16.84 14.94 3.26
N VAL A 421 -17.72 15.70 3.92
CA VAL A 421 -18.57 15.23 5.02
C VAL A 421 -20.00 15.07 4.55
N ILE A 422 -20.57 13.89 4.80
CA ILE A 422 -21.94 13.55 4.43
C ILE A 422 -22.74 13.19 5.69
N PHE A 423 -23.84 13.90 5.90
CA PHE A 423 -24.86 13.59 6.89
C PHE A 423 -26.06 12.95 6.18
N SER A 424 -26.29 11.65 6.37
CA SER A 424 -27.45 10.96 5.79
C SER A 424 -28.60 10.84 6.79
N GLN A 425 -29.76 11.41 6.45
CA GLN A 425 -31.00 11.37 7.24
C GLN A 425 -31.74 10.03 7.06
N ASP A 426 -32.00 9.64 5.80
CA ASP A 426 -32.52 8.33 5.40
C ASP A 426 -31.46 7.59 4.54
N GLY A 427 -31.41 6.25 4.67
CA GLY A 427 -30.60 5.26 3.91
C GLY A 427 -29.32 5.70 3.18
N LEU A 428 -28.17 5.17 3.62
CA LEU A 428 -26.96 5.06 2.78
C LEU A 428 -27.03 3.72 2.03
N TYR A 429 -27.05 3.76 0.69
CA TYR A 429 -26.95 2.58 -0.17
C TYR A 429 -25.49 2.35 -0.55
N GLU A 430 -24.87 1.35 0.08
CA GLU A 430 -23.48 0.94 -0.23
C GLU A 430 -23.50 -0.12 -1.32
N LEU A 431 -22.93 0.21 -2.47
CA LEU A 431 -22.93 -0.57 -3.69
C LEU A 431 -21.49 -0.91 -4.10
N ASP A 432 -21.30 -2.03 -4.79
CA ASP A 432 -20.01 -2.42 -5.37
C ASP A 432 -19.86 -1.96 -6.83
N ALA A 433 -18.69 -2.17 -7.42
CA ALA A 433 -18.30 -1.60 -8.70
C ALA A 433 -19.01 -2.20 -9.94
N HIS A 434 -19.83 -3.24 -9.77
CA HIS A 434 -20.56 -3.90 -10.85
C HIS A 434 -21.92 -3.25 -11.13
N TYR A 435 -22.66 -3.80 -12.11
CA TYR A 435 -24.05 -3.40 -12.29
C TYR A 435 -24.86 -3.77 -11.05
N ASP A 436 -25.75 -2.88 -10.62
CA ASP A 436 -26.61 -3.11 -9.46
C ASP A 436 -28.01 -2.52 -9.65
N ARG A 437 -28.90 -2.76 -8.69
CA ARG A 437 -30.24 -2.18 -8.62
C ARG A 437 -30.65 -1.91 -7.18
N GLU A 438 -31.39 -0.84 -6.95
CA GLU A 438 -31.90 -0.50 -5.61
C GLU A 438 -33.37 -0.08 -5.72
N LEU A 439 -34.19 -0.46 -4.73
CA LEU A 439 -35.59 -0.07 -4.68
C LEU A 439 -35.75 1.08 -3.69
N ILE A 440 -35.93 2.29 -4.21
CA ILE A 440 -36.04 3.50 -3.40
C ILE A 440 -37.47 4.03 -3.38
N THR A 441 -37.75 4.81 -2.33
CA THR A 441 -39.03 5.50 -2.16
C THR A 441 -38.79 7.00 -1.99
N ILE A 442 -39.47 7.83 -2.77
CA ILE A 442 -39.40 9.29 -2.66
C ILE A 442 -40.70 9.83 -2.09
N ASN A 443 -40.62 10.59 -0.99
CA ASN A 443 -41.76 11.26 -0.39
C ASN A 443 -42.08 12.55 -1.15
N ARG A 444 -43.29 12.62 -1.71
CA ARG A 444 -43.73 13.78 -2.53
C ARG A 444 -43.71 15.10 -1.77
N SER A 445 -43.82 15.09 -0.44
CA SER A 445 -43.79 16.32 0.37
C SER A 445 -42.41 17.01 0.40
N MET A 446 -41.32 16.30 0.11
CA MET A 446 -39.95 16.83 0.10
C MET A 446 -39.54 17.38 -1.28
N VAL A 447 -40.20 16.94 -2.34
CA VAL A 447 -39.89 17.27 -3.73
C VAL A 447 -39.69 18.78 -4.01
N PRO A 448 -40.43 19.72 -3.39
CA PRO A 448 -40.22 21.15 -3.64
C PRO A 448 -38.80 21.64 -3.32
N THR A 449 -38.21 21.18 -2.21
CA THR A 449 -36.88 21.61 -1.72
C THR A 449 -35.75 20.66 -2.13
N MET A 450 -36.07 19.50 -2.70
CA MET A 450 -35.08 18.54 -3.19
C MET A 450 -34.28 19.11 -4.37
N THR A 451 -32.96 18.93 -4.30
CA THR A 451 -32.06 18.95 -5.45
C THR A 451 -31.14 17.72 -5.36
N TRP A 452 -30.06 17.68 -6.12
CA TRP A 452 -29.11 16.57 -6.14
C TRP A 452 -27.67 17.07 -6.27
N GLY A 453 -26.73 16.20 -5.96
CA GLY A 453 -25.30 16.43 -6.17
C GLY A 453 -24.61 15.13 -6.59
N VAL A 454 -23.39 15.26 -7.05
CA VAL A 454 -22.54 14.16 -7.48
C VAL A 454 -21.11 14.39 -7.01
N GLN A 455 -20.43 13.30 -6.64
CA GLN A 455 -18.99 13.29 -6.44
C GLN A 455 -18.44 12.05 -7.13
N THR A 456 -17.60 12.23 -8.14
CA THR A 456 -16.94 11.18 -8.91
C THR A 456 -15.49 11.59 -9.17
N ALA A 457 -14.73 10.72 -9.85
CA ALA A 457 -13.39 11.06 -10.32
C ALA A 457 -13.37 12.20 -11.36
N PHE A 458 -14.52 12.56 -11.94
CA PHE A 458 -14.65 13.54 -13.02
C PHE A 458 -15.40 14.81 -12.58
N ASP A 459 -16.45 14.68 -11.76
CA ASP A 459 -17.24 15.82 -11.28
C ASP A 459 -17.43 15.81 -9.77
N LYS A 460 -17.33 16.99 -9.15
CA LYS A 460 -17.68 17.22 -7.75
C LYS A 460 -18.55 18.45 -7.67
N ALA A 461 -19.87 18.25 -7.61
CA ALA A 461 -20.80 19.35 -7.76
C ALA A 461 -22.13 19.13 -7.05
N ILE A 462 -22.75 20.24 -6.65
CA ILE A 462 -24.14 20.32 -6.18
C ILE A 462 -24.94 21.09 -7.24
N TYR A 463 -26.04 20.51 -7.72
CA TYR A 463 -26.87 21.18 -8.72
C TYR A 463 -27.69 22.32 -8.09
N ALA A 464 -27.34 23.55 -8.45
CA ALA A 464 -28.00 24.78 -8.00
C ALA A 464 -28.89 25.45 -9.09
N GLY A 465 -29.14 24.76 -10.21
CA GLY A 465 -29.94 25.28 -11.33
C GLY A 465 -31.46 25.04 -11.19
N GLY A 466 -32.21 25.47 -12.21
CA GLY A 466 -33.66 25.24 -12.33
C GLY A 466 -34.02 23.82 -12.79
N PHE A 467 -35.31 23.48 -12.77
CA PHE A 467 -35.83 22.19 -13.27
C PHE A 467 -36.85 22.37 -14.41
N GLY A 468 -36.83 23.52 -15.10
CA GLY A 468 -37.64 23.75 -16.29
C GLY A 468 -37.15 22.95 -17.50
N GLU A 469 -37.98 22.80 -18.54
CA GLU A 469 -37.68 21.96 -19.72
C GLU A 469 -36.38 22.34 -20.46
N THR A 470 -35.90 23.57 -20.30
CA THR A 470 -34.66 24.07 -20.94
C THR A 470 -33.44 24.01 -20.04
N ASP A 471 -33.61 23.67 -18.75
CA ASP A 471 -32.52 23.59 -17.80
C ASP A 471 -31.76 22.27 -18.00
N SER A 472 -30.43 22.33 -17.99
CA SER A 472 -29.56 21.17 -18.22
C SER A 472 -28.33 21.27 -17.32
N PRO A 473 -28.00 20.21 -16.57
CA PRO A 473 -26.81 20.18 -15.69
C PRO A 473 -25.50 20.42 -16.43
N GLU A 474 -25.41 19.98 -17.68
CA GLU A 474 -24.22 20.15 -18.52
C GLU A 474 -23.95 21.62 -18.84
N SER A 475 -24.99 22.47 -18.87
CA SER A 475 -24.81 23.92 -19.03
C SER A 475 -24.14 24.59 -17.83
N THR A 476 -24.14 23.91 -16.68
CA THR A 476 -23.46 24.32 -15.44
C THR A 476 -22.15 23.57 -15.19
N GLY A 477 -21.68 22.76 -16.16
CA GLY A 477 -20.43 22.01 -16.05
C GLY A 477 -20.54 20.68 -15.30
N ILE A 478 -21.75 20.14 -15.11
CA ILE A 478 -21.98 18.84 -14.46
C ILE A 478 -22.38 17.80 -15.50
N HIS A 479 -21.58 16.76 -15.65
CA HIS A 479 -21.64 15.79 -16.75
C HIS A 479 -21.80 14.33 -16.27
N ASP A 480 -21.17 13.95 -15.15
CA ASP A 480 -21.00 12.58 -14.67
C ASP A 480 -22.05 12.13 -13.65
N TYR A 481 -23.32 12.45 -13.91
CA TYR A 481 -24.45 12.13 -13.01
C TYR A 481 -25.36 11.02 -13.53
N LYS A 482 -25.06 10.47 -14.71
CA LYS A 482 -25.92 9.54 -15.48
C LYS A 482 -25.63 8.06 -15.21
N TRP A 483 -24.71 7.75 -14.31
CA TRP A 483 -24.34 6.38 -13.95
C TRP A 483 -25.41 5.66 -13.11
N ILE A 484 -26.46 6.38 -12.65
CA ILE A 484 -27.70 5.79 -12.15
C ILE A 484 -28.85 6.18 -13.07
N LYS A 485 -29.64 5.18 -13.48
CA LYS A 485 -30.91 5.39 -14.20
C LYS A 485 -32.08 4.91 -13.37
N PHE A 486 -33.16 5.67 -13.38
CA PHE A 486 -34.33 5.46 -12.53
C PHE A 486 -35.54 5.06 -13.36
N ALA A 487 -36.23 4.00 -12.93
CA ALA A 487 -37.49 3.53 -13.46
C ALA A 487 -38.60 3.69 -12.40
N ILE A 488 -39.63 4.48 -12.69
CA ILE A 488 -40.80 4.58 -11.80
C ILE A 488 -41.64 3.31 -11.98
N ASN A 489 -41.77 2.50 -10.92
CA ASN A 489 -42.37 1.16 -10.99
C ASN A 489 -43.76 1.16 -11.64
N GLU A 490 -44.62 2.13 -11.29
CA GLU A 490 -45.97 2.28 -11.82
C GLU A 490 -45.98 2.39 -13.36
N ASP A 491 -45.00 3.07 -13.96
CA ASP A 491 -44.94 3.24 -15.41
C ASP A 491 -44.70 1.92 -16.14
N TYR A 492 -44.02 0.98 -15.49
CA TYR A 492 -43.73 -0.36 -16.01
C TYR A 492 -44.82 -1.38 -15.63
N GLY A 493 -45.86 -0.95 -14.90
CA GLY A 493 -46.88 -1.86 -14.35
C GLY A 493 -46.33 -2.80 -13.29
N GLN A 494 -45.21 -2.43 -12.65
CA GLN A 494 -44.55 -3.21 -11.63
C GLN A 494 -45.10 -2.84 -10.25
N ASP A 495 -45.28 -3.84 -9.40
CA ASP A 495 -45.66 -3.67 -8.00
C ASP A 495 -44.60 -2.85 -7.23
N ASP A 496 -45.00 -2.16 -6.16
CA ASP A 496 -44.12 -1.30 -5.38
C ASP A 496 -43.17 -2.08 -4.46
N GLU A 497 -43.35 -3.39 -4.31
CA GLU A 497 -42.44 -4.29 -3.58
C GLU A 497 -41.44 -5.02 -4.50
N LEU A 498 -41.52 -4.83 -5.83
CA LEU A 498 -40.74 -5.60 -6.79
C LEU A 498 -39.82 -4.71 -7.64
N PHE A 499 -38.64 -5.23 -7.97
CA PHE A 499 -37.73 -4.59 -8.92
C PHE A 499 -38.28 -4.66 -10.35
N VAL A 500 -38.17 -3.55 -11.08
CA VAL A 500 -38.40 -3.53 -12.53
C VAL A 500 -37.31 -4.38 -13.20
N LYS A 501 -37.68 -5.17 -14.21
CA LYS A 501 -36.69 -5.83 -15.08
C LYS A 501 -36.01 -4.75 -15.92
N TYR A 502 -34.68 -4.75 -15.99
CA TYR A 502 -33.96 -3.74 -16.78
C TYR A 502 -34.47 -3.72 -18.24
N PRO A 503 -34.92 -2.56 -18.75
CA PRO A 503 -35.56 -2.47 -20.06
C PRO A 503 -34.57 -2.34 -21.24
N GLY A 504 -33.27 -2.36 -20.97
CA GLY A 504 -32.20 -2.13 -21.94
C GLY A 504 -31.77 -0.67 -22.04
N ASP A 505 -30.51 -0.43 -22.43
CA ASP A 505 -29.91 0.91 -22.53
C ASP A 505 -30.65 1.80 -23.52
N GLN A 506 -31.27 1.22 -24.54
CA GLN A 506 -32.08 1.93 -25.52
C GLN A 506 -33.31 2.63 -24.93
N ASN A 507 -33.74 2.27 -23.72
CA ASN A 507 -34.86 2.89 -23.04
C ASN A 507 -34.48 4.25 -22.39
N TYR A 508 -33.18 4.55 -22.24
CA TYR A 508 -32.68 5.87 -21.90
C TYR A 508 -32.46 6.70 -23.17
N LYS A 509 -33.08 7.89 -23.26
CA LYS A 509 -33.01 8.78 -24.44
C LYS A 509 -32.62 10.23 -24.12
N GLY A 510 -31.96 10.45 -22.97
CA GLY A 510 -31.38 11.75 -22.60
C GLY A 510 -32.35 12.93 -22.77
N GLY A 511 -33.57 12.82 -22.24
CA GLY A 511 -34.54 13.92 -22.21
C GLY A 511 -35.55 13.94 -23.37
N LYS A 512 -35.53 12.98 -24.31
CA LYS A 512 -36.61 12.86 -25.31
C LYS A 512 -37.78 12.06 -24.74
N ASN A 513 -38.95 12.70 -24.64
CA ASN A 513 -40.22 12.05 -24.29
C ASN A 513 -40.68 11.11 -25.43
N GLN A 514 -40.00 9.96 -25.57
CA GLN A 514 -40.26 8.95 -26.59
C GLN A 514 -40.75 7.66 -25.95
N PRO A 515 -41.63 6.89 -26.63
CA PRO A 515 -42.07 5.59 -26.17
C PRO A 515 -40.89 4.61 -26.07
N SER A 516 -41.00 3.67 -25.13
CA SER A 516 -40.05 2.57 -24.99
C SER A 516 -39.91 1.75 -26.28
N GLY A 517 -38.67 1.37 -26.64
CA GLY A 517 -38.38 0.33 -27.63
C GLY A 517 -38.39 -1.09 -27.06
N TYR A 518 -38.78 -1.26 -25.79
CA TYR A 518 -38.86 -2.52 -25.08
C TYR A 518 -40.17 -3.25 -25.41
N ASP A 519 -40.09 -4.41 -26.06
CA ASP A 519 -41.26 -5.20 -26.47
C ASP A 519 -42.00 -5.88 -25.29
N GLY A 520 -41.41 -5.92 -24.10
CA GLY A 520 -41.98 -6.67 -22.95
C GLY A 520 -43.11 -5.99 -22.17
N HIS A 521 -43.43 -4.72 -22.45
CA HIS A 521 -44.51 -3.98 -21.77
C HIS A 521 -45.47 -3.29 -22.77
N ALA A 522 -46.14 -4.09 -23.61
CA ALA A 522 -47.23 -3.59 -24.44
C ALA A 522 -48.35 -2.99 -23.56
N GLY A 523 -48.56 -1.68 -23.66
CA GLY A 523 -49.59 -0.95 -22.89
C GLY A 523 -49.06 0.11 -21.91
N HIS A 524 -47.74 0.21 -21.77
CA HIS A 524 -47.07 1.14 -20.85
C HIS A 524 -46.34 2.25 -21.60
N SER A 525 -47.10 3.24 -22.12
CA SER A 525 -46.52 4.34 -22.92
C SER A 525 -45.58 5.26 -22.15
N ASP A 526 -45.66 5.22 -20.81
CA ASP A 526 -44.87 6.07 -19.93
C ASP A 526 -43.55 5.46 -19.46
N ALA A 527 -43.31 4.17 -19.74
CA ALA A 527 -42.10 3.46 -19.37
C ALA A 527 -40.85 4.03 -20.05
N ARG A 528 -39.98 4.64 -19.25
CA ARG A 528 -38.69 5.22 -19.67
C ARG A 528 -37.70 5.24 -18.52
N LEU A 529 -36.40 5.15 -18.82
CA LEU A 529 -35.33 5.38 -17.86
C LEU A 529 -35.06 6.88 -17.77
N LEU A 530 -34.91 7.39 -16.55
CA LEU A 530 -34.65 8.79 -16.24
C LEU A 530 -33.29 8.91 -15.53
N ASP A 531 -32.50 9.94 -15.80
CA ASP A 531 -31.40 10.31 -14.89
C ASP A 531 -31.93 11.08 -13.66
N VAL A 532 -31.08 11.35 -12.66
CA VAL A 532 -31.50 12.02 -11.41
C VAL A 532 -32.16 13.38 -11.66
N HIS A 533 -31.64 14.14 -12.64
CA HIS A 533 -32.18 15.46 -12.97
C HIS A 533 -33.58 15.32 -13.59
N GLN A 534 -33.76 14.42 -14.55
CA GLN A 534 -35.05 14.15 -15.18
C GLN A 534 -36.09 13.60 -14.21
N LEU A 535 -35.68 12.72 -13.28
CA LEU A 535 -36.57 12.22 -12.24
C LEU A 535 -37.11 13.36 -11.39
N LEU A 536 -36.23 14.24 -10.87
CA LEU A 536 -36.66 15.37 -10.05
C LEU A 536 -37.46 16.40 -10.84
N GLN A 537 -37.10 16.67 -12.10
CA GLN A 537 -37.89 17.51 -13.00
C GLN A 537 -39.32 17.00 -13.12
N ARG A 538 -39.49 15.70 -13.43
CA ARG A 538 -40.82 15.08 -13.52
C ARG A 538 -41.58 15.15 -12.20
N LEU A 539 -40.93 14.82 -11.08
CA LEU A 539 -41.59 14.83 -9.77
C LEU A 539 -42.03 16.25 -9.35
N LYS A 540 -41.23 17.27 -9.65
CA LYS A 540 -41.59 18.68 -9.40
C LYS A 540 -42.76 19.12 -10.28
N GLN A 541 -42.77 18.75 -11.56
CA GLN A 541 -43.91 19.01 -12.44
C GLN A 541 -45.19 18.34 -11.91
N GLU A 542 -45.11 17.05 -11.54
CA GLU A 542 -46.24 16.33 -10.94
C GLU A 542 -46.73 16.98 -9.64
N TYR A 543 -45.83 17.52 -8.83
CA TYR A 543 -46.16 18.26 -7.60
C TYR A 543 -46.94 19.53 -7.92
N GLU A 544 -46.51 20.31 -8.92
CA GLU A 544 -47.22 21.50 -9.42
C GLU A 544 -48.61 21.16 -9.99
N GLU A 545 -48.75 19.99 -10.61
CA GLU A 545 -50.02 19.43 -11.11
C GLU A 545 -50.93 18.87 -9.99
N GLY A 546 -50.48 18.91 -8.73
CA GLY A 546 -51.28 18.60 -7.55
C GLY A 546 -50.98 17.26 -6.87
N LYS A 547 -50.02 16.46 -7.37
CA LYS A 547 -49.57 15.22 -6.71
C LYS A 547 -48.61 15.53 -5.55
N THR A 548 -49.15 16.02 -4.44
CA THR A 548 -48.35 16.57 -3.31
C THR A 548 -48.17 15.62 -2.12
N THR A 549 -48.89 14.49 -2.07
CA THR A 549 -48.89 13.55 -0.95
C THR A 549 -48.62 12.12 -1.41
N GLY A 550 -48.11 11.28 -0.50
CA GLY A 550 -47.78 9.88 -0.79
C GLY A 550 -46.34 9.71 -1.24
N THR A 551 -46.02 8.50 -1.69
CA THR A 551 -44.69 8.09 -2.09
C THR A 551 -44.64 7.68 -3.55
N VAL A 552 -43.45 7.75 -4.14
CA VAL A 552 -43.15 7.21 -5.47
C VAL A 552 -42.09 6.15 -5.31
N THR A 553 -42.41 4.92 -5.73
CA THR A 553 -41.45 3.81 -5.76
C THR A 553 -40.68 3.82 -7.07
N VAL A 554 -39.37 3.71 -6.96
CA VAL A 554 -38.45 3.81 -8.08
C VAL A 554 -37.41 2.70 -7.99
N THR A 555 -37.26 1.93 -9.06
CA THR A 555 -36.11 1.05 -9.23
C THR A 555 -34.96 1.88 -9.81
N ALA A 556 -33.90 2.07 -9.02
CA ALA A 556 -32.64 2.64 -9.47
C ALA A 556 -31.78 1.52 -10.07
N PHE A 557 -31.20 1.76 -11.25
CA PHE A 557 -30.28 0.87 -11.93
C PHE A 557 -28.91 1.53 -11.98
N ILE A 558 -27.93 0.91 -11.34
CA ILE A 558 -26.59 1.44 -11.15
C ILE A 558 -25.65 0.81 -12.16
N ASP A 559 -24.95 1.63 -12.93
CA ASP A 559 -23.97 1.12 -13.89
C ASP A 559 -22.71 0.60 -13.20
N GLU A 560 -21.97 -0.25 -13.92
CA GLU A 560 -20.60 -0.59 -13.51
C GLU A 560 -19.72 0.67 -13.40
N TYR A 561 -18.71 0.64 -12.54
CA TYR A 561 -17.69 1.70 -12.40
C TYR A 561 -16.64 1.56 -13.53
N VAL A 562 -17.09 1.51 -14.78
CA VAL A 562 -16.24 1.51 -15.97
C VAL A 562 -16.64 2.68 -16.84
N TYR A 563 -15.66 3.53 -17.17
CA TYR A 563 -15.87 4.63 -18.08
C TYR A 563 -15.38 4.23 -19.47
N VAL A 564 -16.32 4.12 -20.41
CA VAL A 564 -16.01 3.87 -21.82
C VAL A 564 -15.79 5.17 -22.61
N ARG A 565 -16.28 6.30 -22.09
CA ARG A 565 -16.22 7.64 -22.69
C ARG A 565 -16.10 8.71 -21.61
N GLU A 566 -15.44 9.81 -21.95
CA GLU A 566 -15.38 10.99 -21.08
C GLU A 566 -16.80 11.50 -20.81
N PRO A 567 -17.16 11.79 -19.55
CA PRO A 567 -18.48 12.31 -19.23
C PRO A 567 -18.81 13.63 -19.97
N ASP A 568 -17.80 14.47 -20.22
CA ASP A 568 -17.94 15.80 -20.82
C ASP A 568 -17.73 15.85 -22.34
N ASP A 569 -17.28 14.77 -23.00
CA ASP A 569 -16.99 14.78 -24.44
C ASP A 569 -18.23 14.47 -25.30
N PRO A 570 -18.79 15.46 -26.02
CA PRO A 570 -19.95 15.25 -26.89
C PRO A 570 -19.62 14.52 -28.21
N ASN A 571 -18.34 14.27 -28.52
CA ASN A 571 -17.87 13.74 -29.80
C ASN A 571 -17.50 12.24 -29.77
N THR A 572 -17.73 11.54 -28.67
CA THR A 572 -17.50 10.09 -28.59
C THR A 572 -18.78 9.31 -28.96
N ASP A 573 -18.74 8.63 -30.10
CA ASP A 573 -19.77 7.67 -30.51
C ASP A 573 -19.48 6.26 -29.93
N GLU A 574 -20.36 5.29 -30.19
CA GLU A 574 -20.19 3.90 -29.72
C GLU A 574 -18.91 3.24 -30.24
N ASP A 575 -18.42 3.67 -31.41
CA ASP A 575 -17.26 3.07 -32.07
C ASP A 575 -15.92 3.64 -31.54
N ASN A 576 -15.95 4.78 -30.84
CA ASN A 576 -14.77 5.42 -30.24
C ASN A 576 -14.89 5.44 -28.70
N THR A 577 -14.24 4.48 -28.03
CA THR A 577 -14.26 4.31 -26.55
C THR A 577 -12.90 4.64 -25.89
N PRO A 578 -12.38 5.89 -26.04
CA PRO A 578 -11.01 6.24 -25.67
C PRO A 578 -10.73 6.14 -24.16
N LEU A 579 -11.76 6.13 -23.31
CA LEU A 579 -11.57 5.91 -21.87
C LEU A 579 -11.41 4.44 -21.49
N LEU A 580 -11.91 3.50 -22.30
CA LEU A 580 -11.77 2.08 -22.01
C LEU A 580 -10.28 1.70 -21.91
N SER A 581 -9.44 2.22 -22.81
CA SER A 581 -7.97 2.05 -22.79
C SER A 581 -7.28 2.84 -21.66
N GLN A 582 -7.91 3.89 -21.13
CA GLN A 582 -7.42 4.72 -20.02
C GLN A 582 -7.94 4.27 -18.66
N TRP A 583 -8.13 2.96 -18.48
CA TRP A 583 -8.78 2.38 -17.30
C TRP A 583 -8.22 2.85 -15.94
N ARG A 584 -6.94 3.23 -15.89
CA ARG A 584 -6.25 3.81 -14.73
C ARG A 584 -6.91 5.06 -14.15
N ARG A 585 -7.69 5.79 -14.92
CA ARG A 585 -8.36 7.02 -14.47
C ARG A 585 -9.52 6.77 -13.53
N TYR A 586 -10.10 5.57 -13.57
CA TYR A 586 -11.31 5.24 -12.83
C TYR A 586 -11.18 3.99 -11.95
N VAL A 587 -10.07 3.24 -12.03
CA VAL A 587 -9.77 2.18 -11.05
C VAL A 587 -8.96 2.74 -9.90
N GLU A 588 -9.11 2.17 -8.70
CA GLU A 588 -8.51 2.71 -7.47
C GLU A 588 -8.83 4.19 -7.22
N ALA A 589 -9.91 4.68 -7.84
CA ALA A 589 -10.41 6.02 -7.67
C ALA A 589 -11.18 6.16 -6.34
N GLU A 590 -11.64 7.38 -6.05
CA GLU A 590 -12.60 7.59 -4.97
C GLU A 590 -13.93 6.90 -5.27
N ASP A 591 -14.64 6.50 -4.21
CA ASP A 591 -16.00 5.99 -4.36
C ASP A 591 -16.88 7.08 -4.98
N ARG A 592 -17.74 6.71 -5.94
CA ARG A 592 -18.64 7.68 -6.59
C ARG A 592 -19.95 7.76 -5.85
N LEU A 593 -20.45 8.98 -5.72
CA LEU A 593 -21.57 9.34 -4.88
C LEU A 593 -22.61 10.11 -5.69
N LEU A 594 -23.87 9.77 -5.47
CA LEU A 594 -25.01 10.52 -5.96
C LEU A 594 -25.96 10.76 -4.79
N TYR A 595 -26.35 12.02 -4.62
CA TYR A 595 -27.13 12.45 -3.48
C TYR A 595 -28.48 13.00 -3.93
N PHE A 596 -29.53 12.67 -3.20
CA PHE A 596 -30.71 13.53 -3.09
C PHE A 596 -30.50 14.42 -1.87
N ILE A 597 -30.50 15.74 -2.04
CA ILE A 597 -30.13 16.67 -0.97
C ILE A 597 -31.23 17.69 -0.68
N ASN A 598 -31.18 18.24 0.53
CA ASN A 598 -31.88 19.48 0.84
C ASN A 598 -30.97 20.66 0.51
N GLY A 599 -31.34 21.45 -0.51
CA GLY A 599 -30.43 22.42 -1.14
C GLY A 599 -29.92 23.55 -0.22
N ASP A 600 -30.64 23.87 0.86
CA ASP A 600 -30.31 25.01 1.72
C ASP A 600 -29.10 24.77 2.67
N ASN A 601 -28.67 23.51 2.86
CA ASN A 601 -27.71 23.14 3.92
C ASN A 601 -26.43 22.45 3.40
N SER A 602 -26.12 22.53 2.10
CA SER A 602 -24.95 21.84 1.52
C SER A 602 -24.05 22.79 0.72
N HIS A 603 -22.76 22.85 1.06
CA HIS A 603 -21.79 23.81 0.50
C HIS A 603 -20.33 23.34 0.66
N TYR A 604 -19.43 23.99 -0.06
CA TYR A 604 -17.97 23.82 -0.01
C TYR A 604 -17.31 24.87 0.88
N SER A 605 -16.11 24.57 1.38
CA SER A 605 -15.24 25.54 2.06
C SER A 605 -14.79 26.65 1.11
N PRO A 606 -14.34 27.81 1.63
CA PRO A 606 -13.85 28.91 0.81
C PRO A 606 -12.70 28.52 -0.15
N ASP A 607 -11.86 27.56 0.20
CA ASP A 607 -10.77 27.05 -0.64
C ASP A 607 -11.18 25.88 -1.56
N GLY A 608 -12.38 25.34 -1.36
CA GLY A 608 -12.94 24.20 -2.09
C GLY A 608 -12.33 22.84 -1.75
N ALA A 609 -11.48 22.74 -0.72
CA ALA A 609 -10.83 21.49 -0.30
C ALA A 609 -11.73 20.60 0.56
N SER A 610 -12.72 21.19 1.22
CA SER A 610 -13.67 20.53 2.11
C SER A 610 -15.12 20.77 1.67
N SER A 611 -16.03 19.86 2.06
CA SER A 611 -17.47 20.02 1.80
C SER A 611 -18.34 19.42 2.91
N VAL A 612 -19.55 19.97 3.07
CA VAL A 612 -20.59 19.45 3.96
C VAL A 612 -21.87 19.26 3.15
N VAL A 613 -22.42 18.04 3.19
CA VAL A 613 -23.66 17.67 2.49
C VAL A 613 -24.68 17.08 3.46
N GLU A 614 -25.87 17.67 3.52
CA GLU A 614 -27.04 17.10 4.21
C GLU A 614 -27.91 16.31 3.21
N ALA A 615 -27.66 15.00 3.11
CA ALA A 615 -28.32 14.11 2.19
C ALA A 615 -29.61 13.52 2.76
N ILE A 616 -30.66 13.52 1.94
CA ILE A 616 -31.92 12.79 2.16
C ILE A 616 -31.68 11.31 1.88
N GLN A 617 -31.06 10.97 0.75
CA GLN A 617 -30.66 9.62 0.35
C GLN A 617 -29.30 9.69 -0.34
N THR A 618 -28.45 8.68 -0.11
CA THR A 618 -27.10 8.63 -0.68
C THR A 618 -26.86 7.29 -1.36
N PHE A 619 -26.47 7.31 -2.62
CA PHE A 619 -25.87 6.16 -3.31
C PHE A 619 -24.35 6.30 -3.24
N LYS A 620 -23.68 5.31 -2.66
CA LYS A 620 -22.22 5.23 -2.61
C LYS A 620 -21.78 3.96 -3.32
N GLN A 621 -21.14 4.12 -4.47
CA GLN A 621 -20.61 3.00 -5.23
C GLN A 621 -19.08 2.96 -5.15
N LYS A 622 -18.53 1.81 -4.77
CA LYS A 622 -17.09 1.60 -4.72
C LYS A 622 -16.47 1.61 -6.12
N SER A 623 -15.26 2.15 -6.22
CA SER A 623 -14.44 2.03 -7.43
C SER A 623 -14.02 0.59 -7.68
N ILE A 624 -13.74 0.22 -8.94
CA ILE A 624 -13.09 -1.06 -9.24
C ILE A 624 -11.73 -1.12 -8.55
N ARG A 625 -11.47 -2.23 -7.84
CA ARG A 625 -10.16 -2.52 -7.27
C ARG A 625 -9.30 -3.34 -8.21
N THR A 626 -7.99 -3.21 -8.12
CA THR A 626 -7.04 -3.98 -8.93
C THR A 626 -5.72 -4.21 -8.22
N VAL A 627 -5.14 -5.38 -8.46
CA VAL A 627 -3.78 -5.72 -8.01
C VAL A 627 -2.69 -5.22 -8.98
N TYR A 628 -3.08 -4.65 -10.13
CA TYR A 628 -2.14 -4.17 -11.15
C TYR A 628 -1.49 -2.82 -10.80
N ASN A 629 -0.31 -2.57 -11.36
CA ASN A 629 0.39 -1.31 -11.23
C ASN A 629 -0.22 -0.24 -12.17
N VAL A 630 -1.12 0.57 -11.61
CA VAL A 630 -1.82 1.67 -12.32
C VAL A 630 -0.88 2.77 -12.84
N LYS A 631 0.39 2.80 -12.40
CA LYS A 631 1.37 3.82 -12.83
C LYS A 631 2.08 3.49 -14.14
N LYS A 632 2.16 2.20 -14.50
CA LYS A 632 2.79 1.81 -15.76
C LYS A 632 2.10 2.57 -16.88
N SER A 633 2.86 3.06 -17.85
CA SER A 633 2.26 3.75 -18.99
C SER A 633 1.31 2.82 -19.76
N GLU A 634 0.41 3.38 -20.56
CA GLU A 634 -0.51 2.61 -21.41
C GLU A 634 0.25 1.62 -22.32
N ASN A 635 1.44 1.98 -22.78
CA ASN A 635 2.29 1.12 -23.60
C ASN A 635 2.92 -0.05 -22.82
N GLU A 636 3.19 0.13 -21.53
CA GLU A 636 3.81 -0.90 -20.67
C GLU A 636 2.78 -1.88 -20.10
N LEU A 637 1.53 -1.43 -19.94
CA LEU A 637 0.42 -2.25 -19.43
C LEU A 637 -0.90 -1.77 -20.04
N SER A 638 -1.22 -2.22 -21.25
CA SER A 638 -2.41 -1.72 -21.97
C SER A 638 -3.72 -2.18 -21.33
N THR A 639 -3.75 -3.42 -20.86
CA THR A 639 -4.96 -4.09 -20.35
C THR A 639 -4.70 -4.69 -18.98
N ALA A 640 -5.76 -4.87 -18.20
CA ALA A 640 -5.69 -5.43 -16.86
C ALA A 640 -7.01 -6.15 -16.54
N TRP A 641 -7.15 -6.63 -15.31
CA TRP A 641 -8.45 -6.98 -14.75
C TRP A 641 -8.59 -6.34 -13.36
N GLY A 642 -9.84 -6.11 -12.96
CA GLY A 642 -10.22 -5.61 -11.65
C GLY A 642 -11.28 -6.49 -11.00
N LEU A 643 -11.62 -6.19 -9.76
CA LEU A 643 -12.51 -7.00 -8.93
C LEU A 643 -13.53 -6.13 -8.18
N GLU A 644 -14.60 -6.79 -7.77
CA GLU A 644 -15.54 -6.28 -6.77
C GLU A 644 -14.86 -6.22 -5.40
N SER A 645 -15.37 -5.37 -4.53
CA SER A 645 -14.81 -5.16 -3.20
C SER A 645 -15.30 -6.17 -2.17
N ARG A 646 -16.49 -6.75 -2.31
CA ARG A 646 -16.96 -7.81 -1.38
C ARG A 646 -17.88 -8.79 -2.10
N MET A 647 -18.15 -9.92 -1.45
CA MET A 647 -19.10 -10.90 -1.97
C MET A 647 -20.46 -10.48 -1.44
N GLU A 648 -21.30 -9.91 -2.29
CA GLU A 648 -22.64 -9.46 -1.91
C GLU A 648 -23.63 -10.63 -2.01
N GLY A 649 -24.48 -10.78 -0.99
CA GLY A 649 -25.41 -11.89 -0.87
C GLY A 649 -24.84 -13.06 -0.06
N THR A 650 -25.27 -14.28 -0.38
CA THR A 650 -24.94 -15.50 0.39
C THR A 650 -23.91 -16.38 -0.33
N ARG A 651 -23.33 -17.34 0.40
CA ARG A 651 -22.52 -18.42 -0.16
C ARG A 651 -23.38 -19.42 -0.92
N TRP A 652 -22.87 -19.93 -2.02
CA TRP A 652 -23.61 -20.79 -2.94
C TRP A 652 -22.87 -22.10 -3.22
N LYS A 653 -23.55 -23.08 -3.83
CA LYS A 653 -22.87 -24.25 -4.41
C LYS A 653 -21.96 -23.80 -5.57
N GLU A 654 -20.97 -24.60 -5.96
CA GLU A 654 -20.01 -24.23 -7.02
C GLU A 654 -20.65 -23.95 -8.39
N GLY A 655 -21.67 -24.72 -8.78
CA GLY A 655 -22.19 -24.74 -10.15
C GLY A 655 -21.42 -25.71 -11.06
N ASP A 656 -21.92 -25.95 -12.27
CA ASP A 656 -21.31 -26.90 -13.22
C ASP A 656 -20.16 -26.25 -14.01
N VAL A 657 -18.92 -26.52 -13.58
CA VAL A 657 -17.71 -25.95 -14.18
C VAL A 657 -17.06 -26.82 -15.25
N ARG A 658 -17.66 -27.96 -15.64
CA ARG A 658 -17.01 -28.98 -16.50
C ARG A 658 -16.64 -28.51 -17.92
N ASN A 659 -17.23 -27.42 -18.39
CA ASN A 659 -16.91 -26.80 -19.69
C ASN A 659 -15.77 -25.77 -19.60
N SER A 660 -15.16 -25.58 -18.43
CA SER A 660 -13.97 -24.75 -18.23
C SER A 660 -12.76 -25.30 -18.99
N THR A 661 -11.89 -24.39 -19.44
CA THR A 661 -10.66 -24.78 -20.17
C THR A 661 -9.40 -24.04 -19.76
N SER A 662 -9.49 -23.06 -18.85
CA SER A 662 -8.35 -22.21 -18.48
C SER A 662 -8.23 -22.03 -16.96
N SER A 663 -6.99 -21.94 -16.48
CA SER A 663 -6.68 -21.54 -15.10
C SER A 663 -6.68 -20.02 -14.90
N SER A 664 -6.67 -19.23 -15.99
CA SER A 664 -6.49 -17.76 -15.98
C SER A 664 -7.60 -16.98 -16.72
N ASN A 665 -8.32 -17.61 -17.64
CA ASN A 665 -9.41 -16.98 -18.39
C ASN A 665 -10.79 -17.26 -17.76
N GLY A 666 -11.07 -16.58 -16.65
CA GLY A 666 -12.35 -16.73 -15.95
C GLY A 666 -13.56 -16.39 -16.82
N ARG A 667 -13.44 -15.40 -17.71
CA ARG A 667 -14.55 -14.94 -18.56
C ARG A 667 -15.00 -16.03 -19.53
N LEU A 668 -14.05 -16.62 -20.25
CA LEU A 668 -14.36 -17.68 -21.20
C LEU A 668 -14.93 -18.91 -20.50
N ASN A 669 -14.37 -19.28 -19.33
CA ASN A 669 -14.88 -20.37 -18.51
C ASN A 669 -16.35 -20.13 -18.14
N THR A 670 -16.66 -18.98 -17.51
CA THR A 670 -18.02 -18.63 -17.10
C THR A 670 -19.00 -18.66 -18.29
N ILE A 671 -18.63 -18.07 -19.43
CA ILE A 671 -19.48 -18.07 -20.63
C ILE A 671 -19.76 -19.49 -21.12
N ARG A 672 -18.75 -20.36 -21.20
CA ARG A 672 -18.94 -21.75 -21.67
C ARG A 672 -19.74 -22.61 -20.68
N CYS A 673 -19.59 -22.36 -19.39
CA CYS A 673 -20.34 -23.08 -18.36
C CYS A 673 -21.82 -22.68 -18.36
N ILE A 674 -22.14 -21.38 -18.52
CA ILE A 674 -23.53 -20.90 -18.53
C ILE A 674 -24.21 -21.12 -19.90
N LEU A 675 -23.53 -20.82 -21.01
CA LEU A 675 -24.13 -20.77 -22.35
C LEU A 675 -23.72 -21.96 -23.25
N GLY A 676 -22.84 -22.84 -22.78
CA GLY A 676 -22.33 -24.00 -23.53
C GLY A 676 -21.27 -23.63 -24.58
N GLU A 677 -20.71 -24.63 -25.28
CA GLU A 677 -19.67 -24.42 -26.30
C GLU A 677 -20.13 -23.57 -27.50
N ASN A 678 -21.44 -23.60 -27.82
CA ASN A 678 -22.04 -22.84 -28.92
C ASN A 678 -22.60 -21.48 -28.46
N TYR A 679 -22.03 -20.88 -27.41
CA TYR A 679 -22.49 -19.67 -26.72
C TYR A 679 -22.84 -18.49 -27.65
N VAL A 680 -22.16 -18.35 -28.80
CA VAL A 680 -22.43 -17.28 -29.79
C VAL A 680 -23.86 -17.34 -30.32
N SER A 681 -24.36 -18.55 -30.58
CA SER A 681 -25.69 -18.80 -31.15
C SER A 681 -26.73 -19.24 -30.13
N ASN A 682 -26.31 -19.57 -28.90
CA ASN A 682 -27.23 -19.99 -27.86
C ASN A 682 -28.09 -18.82 -27.38
N ARG A 683 -29.40 -19.03 -27.29
CA ARG A 683 -30.41 -18.06 -26.84
C ARG A 683 -31.41 -18.71 -25.88
N SER A 684 -30.99 -19.77 -25.17
CA SER A 684 -31.89 -20.60 -24.35
C SER A 684 -32.12 -20.06 -22.95
N LEU A 685 -31.15 -19.33 -22.38
CA LEU A 685 -31.23 -18.84 -21.00
C LEU A 685 -31.76 -17.41 -20.98
N HIS A 686 -32.77 -17.15 -20.17
CA HIS A 686 -33.38 -15.84 -20.04
C HIS A 686 -33.07 -15.17 -18.71
N TRP A 687 -32.95 -13.84 -18.70
CA TRP A 687 -32.69 -13.06 -17.48
C TRP A 687 -33.76 -13.28 -16.40
N THR A 688 -35.03 -13.34 -16.79
CA THR A 688 -36.17 -13.62 -15.88
C THR A 688 -36.23 -15.05 -15.36
N GLU A 689 -35.47 -15.98 -15.95
CA GLU A 689 -35.36 -17.36 -15.43
C GLU A 689 -34.33 -17.45 -14.30
N VAL A 690 -33.45 -16.46 -14.15
CA VAL A 690 -32.34 -16.48 -13.19
C VAL A 690 -32.55 -15.47 -12.05
N LEU A 691 -32.94 -14.23 -12.37
CA LEU A 691 -33.00 -13.14 -11.41
C LEU A 691 -34.35 -13.10 -10.67
N ASN A 692 -34.32 -13.05 -9.34
CA ASN A 692 -35.52 -12.88 -8.53
C ASN A 692 -35.94 -11.40 -8.48
N PRO A 693 -37.16 -11.01 -8.88
CA PRO A 693 -37.61 -9.61 -8.81
C PRO A 693 -38.02 -9.13 -7.42
N SER A 694 -38.17 -9.99 -6.41
CA SER A 694 -38.56 -9.58 -5.05
C SER A 694 -37.38 -9.36 -4.10
N GLU A 695 -36.16 -9.71 -4.54
CA GLU A 695 -34.96 -9.70 -3.72
C GLU A 695 -33.83 -9.04 -4.47
N HIS A 696 -33.13 -8.11 -3.82
CA HIS A 696 -32.01 -7.37 -4.39
C HIS A 696 -30.96 -8.31 -5.02
N TYR A 697 -30.39 -9.21 -4.21
CA TYR A 697 -29.42 -10.24 -4.61
C TYR A 697 -30.02 -11.66 -4.64
N GLY A 698 -31.27 -11.81 -5.10
CA GLY A 698 -31.95 -13.10 -5.16
C GLY A 698 -31.81 -13.82 -6.49
N LEU A 699 -31.56 -15.13 -6.43
CA LEU A 699 -31.63 -16.05 -7.57
C LEU A 699 -32.89 -16.91 -7.48
N THR A 700 -33.45 -17.29 -8.63
CA THR A 700 -34.51 -18.32 -8.69
C THR A 700 -34.01 -19.67 -8.21
N ASP A 701 -34.90 -20.51 -7.68
CA ASP A 701 -34.58 -21.82 -7.09
C ASP A 701 -33.70 -22.74 -7.97
N ASP A 702 -33.91 -22.75 -9.29
CA ASP A 702 -33.18 -23.62 -10.22
C ASP A 702 -31.74 -23.15 -10.53
N HIS A 703 -31.35 -21.94 -10.09
CA HIS A 703 -30.09 -21.29 -10.42
C HIS A 703 -29.29 -20.85 -9.17
N GLN A 704 -29.52 -21.48 -8.02
CA GLN A 704 -28.88 -21.15 -6.75
C GLN A 704 -27.44 -21.72 -6.62
N ASP A 705 -26.54 -21.24 -7.48
CA ASP A 705 -25.12 -21.56 -7.47
C ASP A 705 -24.23 -20.33 -7.78
N ALA A 706 -22.94 -20.44 -7.48
CA ALA A 706 -21.96 -19.36 -7.64
C ALA A 706 -21.73 -18.99 -9.11
N LEU A 707 -21.85 -19.95 -10.02
CA LEU A 707 -21.71 -19.71 -11.46
C LEU A 707 -22.84 -18.80 -11.97
N HIS A 708 -24.08 -19.00 -11.55
CA HIS A 708 -25.21 -18.15 -11.91
C HIS A 708 -25.28 -16.86 -11.08
N ALA A 709 -24.75 -16.85 -9.85
CA ALA A 709 -24.70 -15.65 -9.01
C ALA A 709 -23.92 -14.48 -9.63
N VAL A 710 -23.03 -14.75 -10.59
CA VAL A 710 -22.34 -13.70 -11.38
C VAL A 710 -23.32 -12.89 -12.23
N LEU A 711 -24.48 -13.45 -12.61
CA LEU A 711 -25.47 -12.73 -13.40
C LEU A 711 -26.14 -11.61 -12.59
N LEU A 712 -26.11 -11.66 -11.26
CA LEU A 712 -26.51 -10.52 -10.41
C LEU A 712 -25.60 -9.29 -10.58
N ARG A 713 -24.40 -9.47 -11.12
CA ARG A 713 -23.40 -8.41 -11.39
C ARG A 713 -23.44 -7.91 -12.84
N ASN A 714 -24.34 -8.46 -13.64
CA ASN A 714 -24.49 -8.19 -15.06
C ASN A 714 -25.93 -7.78 -15.37
N ARG A 715 -26.18 -7.37 -16.61
CA ARG A 715 -27.45 -6.76 -17.00
C ARG A 715 -27.80 -7.06 -18.46
N ASP A 716 -29.11 -7.14 -18.72
CA ASP A 716 -29.74 -7.25 -20.05
C ASP A 716 -29.58 -5.94 -20.85
N LEU A 717 -28.42 -5.71 -21.44
CA LEU A 717 -28.03 -4.42 -22.02
C LEU A 717 -28.95 -3.99 -23.16
N ASN A 718 -29.46 -4.96 -23.92
CA ASN A 718 -30.33 -4.72 -25.07
C ASN A 718 -31.83 -4.91 -24.74
N GLY A 719 -32.18 -5.36 -23.53
CA GLY A 719 -33.55 -5.55 -23.07
C GLY A 719 -34.29 -6.75 -23.68
N ASP A 720 -33.62 -7.65 -24.39
CA ASP A 720 -34.24 -8.76 -25.14
C ASP A 720 -34.61 -9.97 -24.26
N ASN A 721 -34.27 -9.91 -22.97
CA ASN A 721 -34.46 -10.96 -21.97
C ASN A 721 -33.58 -12.20 -22.14
N ILE A 722 -32.61 -12.21 -23.05
CA ILE A 722 -31.76 -13.37 -23.31
C ILE A 722 -30.36 -13.09 -22.78
N VAL A 723 -29.77 -14.03 -22.04
CA VAL A 723 -28.40 -13.87 -21.56
C VAL A 723 -27.42 -14.07 -22.72
N GLN A 724 -26.63 -13.05 -23.03
CA GLN A 724 -25.67 -13.07 -24.15
C GLN A 724 -24.21 -12.95 -23.70
N PRO A 725 -23.23 -13.47 -24.48
CA PRO A 725 -21.81 -13.44 -24.09
C PRO A 725 -21.23 -12.03 -23.84
N ASN A 726 -21.70 -11.02 -24.58
CA ASN A 726 -21.30 -9.62 -24.43
C ASN A 726 -21.90 -8.93 -23.19
N GLU A 727 -22.91 -9.54 -22.58
CA GLU A 727 -23.55 -9.07 -21.34
C GLU A 727 -22.89 -9.66 -20.09
N ILE A 728 -22.17 -10.78 -20.22
CA ILE A 728 -21.33 -11.35 -19.16
C ILE A 728 -19.98 -10.61 -19.13
N ARG A 729 -19.98 -9.47 -18.44
CA ARG A 729 -18.83 -8.57 -18.27
C ARG A 729 -18.08 -8.81 -16.96
N TRP A 730 -18.84 -9.07 -15.90
CA TRP A 730 -18.37 -9.54 -14.60
C TRP A 730 -18.51 -11.07 -14.55
N TYR A 731 -17.45 -11.78 -14.20
CA TYR A 731 -17.40 -13.24 -14.32
C TYR A 731 -16.70 -13.91 -13.14
N LEU A 732 -16.94 -15.20 -12.95
CA LEU A 732 -16.37 -15.96 -11.84
C LEU A 732 -14.85 -16.10 -12.03
N ALA A 733 -14.08 -15.67 -11.04
CA ALA A 733 -12.62 -15.73 -11.06
C ALA A 733 -12.11 -17.14 -11.39
N ALA A 734 -11.13 -17.23 -12.28
CA ALA A 734 -10.36 -18.46 -12.49
C ALA A 734 -9.37 -18.68 -11.32
N ILE A 735 -8.87 -19.90 -11.15
CA ILE A 735 -8.03 -20.23 -9.99
C ILE A 735 -6.74 -19.39 -9.92
N ASP A 736 -6.07 -19.13 -11.04
CA ASP A 736 -4.87 -18.28 -11.07
C ASP A 736 -5.21 -16.83 -10.73
N GLN A 737 -6.42 -16.36 -11.09
CA GLN A 737 -6.89 -15.01 -10.73
C GLN A 737 -7.11 -14.91 -9.21
N LEU A 738 -7.67 -15.96 -8.57
CA LEU A 738 -7.80 -16.00 -7.11
C LEU A 738 -6.44 -16.05 -6.41
N VAL A 739 -5.47 -16.82 -6.92
CA VAL A 739 -4.10 -16.81 -6.38
C VAL A 739 -3.44 -15.43 -6.53
N ASP A 740 -3.62 -14.79 -7.68
CA ASP A 740 -3.14 -13.43 -7.94
C ASP A 740 -3.74 -12.39 -6.97
N LEU A 741 -5.00 -12.54 -6.57
CA LEU A 741 -5.62 -11.68 -5.54
C LEU A 741 -4.91 -11.78 -4.19
N TYR A 742 -4.45 -12.96 -3.78
CA TYR A 742 -3.66 -13.11 -2.56
C TYR A 742 -2.22 -12.58 -2.71
N ILE A 743 -1.58 -12.84 -3.85
CA ILE A 743 -0.26 -12.28 -4.17
C ILE A 743 -0.31 -10.74 -4.09
N GLY A 744 -1.39 -10.14 -4.59
CA GLY A 744 -1.61 -8.69 -4.60
C GLY A 744 -2.37 -8.11 -3.42
N GLU A 745 -2.64 -8.84 -2.34
CA GLU A 745 -3.63 -8.44 -1.31
C GLU A 745 -3.36 -7.06 -0.66
N TYR A 746 -2.09 -6.63 -0.62
CA TYR A 746 -1.69 -5.33 -0.05
C TYR A 746 -2.04 -4.15 -0.94
N ALA A 747 -2.33 -4.39 -2.21
CA ALA A 747 -2.88 -3.38 -3.12
C ALA A 747 -4.37 -3.13 -2.87
N LEU A 748 -5.04 -4.06 -2.19
CA LEU A 748 -6.48 -4.07 -1.97
C LEU A 748 -6.82 -3.51 -0.58
N ASP A 749 -7.97 -2.82 -0.50
CA ASP A 749 -8.57 -2.47 0.78
C ASP A 749 -9.05 -3.73 1.53
N ASP A 750 -9.23 -3.62 2.86
CA ASP A 750 -9.55 -4.76 3.72
C ASP A 750 -10.80 -5.53 3.28
N ALA A 751 -11.82 -4.86 2.72
CA ALA A 751 -13.04 -5.54 2.27
C ALA A 751 -12.76 -6.42 1.05
N SER A 752 -11.90 -5.94 0.15
CA SER A 752 -11.53 -6.55 -1.13
C SER A 752 -10.63 -7.77 -1.01
N ARG A 753 -10.04 -8.00 0.17
CA ARG A 753 -9.23 -9.19 0.43
C ARG A 753 -10.08 -10.46 0.41
N LEU A 754 -9.44 -11.59 0.10
CA LEU A 754 -10.12 -12.89 0.05
C LEU A 754 -10.58 -13.36 1.42
N TYR A 755 -9.83 -13.12 2.49
CA TYR A 755 -10.25 -13.50 3.83
C TYR A 755 -10.76 -12.29 4.61
N PRO A 756 -12.10 -12.13 4.79
CA PRO A 756 -12.64 -11.03 5.58
C PRO A 756 -12.12 -11.11 7.01
N GLN A 757 -11.44 -10.08 7.48
CA GLN A 757 -10.87 -10.08 8.82
C GLN A 757 -11.95 -9.91 9.91
N ASN A 758 -12.99 -9.14 9.61
CA ASN A 758 -14.19 -9.01 10.45
C ASN A 758 -14.96 -10.33 10.48
N PRO A 759 -15.16 -10.98 11.64
CA PRO A 759 -15.94 -12.21 11.73
C PRO A 759 -17.37 -12.05 11.19
N ALA A 760 -18.00 -10.89 11.34
CA ALA A 760 -19.36 -10.65 10.87
C ALA A 760 -19.46 -10.72 9.33
N ASP A 761 -18.42 -10.27 8.61
CA ASP A 761 -18.37 -10.27 7.14
C ASP A 761 -18.14 -11.67 6.55
N ARG A 762 -17.91 -12.67 7.41
CA ARG A 762 -17.77 -14.08 7.04
C ARG A 762 -18.74 -15.00 7.79
N ASP A 763 -19.91 -14.48 8.20
CA ASP A 763 -20.94 -15.21 8.96
C ASP A 763 -20.40 -15.94 10.20
N TYR A 764 -19.38 -15.35 10.85
CA TYR A 764 -18.63 -15.91 11.98
C TYR A 764 -18.01 -17.28 11.69
N GLN A 765 -17.79 -17.62 10.42
CA GLN A 765 -17.13 -18.85 9.99
C GLN A 765 -15.61 -18.69 10.04
N THR A 766 -14.91 -19.76 10.42
CA THR A 766 -13.44 -19.80 10.34
C THR A 766 -12.96 -20.17 8.94
N TYR A 767 -13.58 -21.21 8.36
CA TYR A 767 -13.23 -21.75 7.04
C TYR A 767 -13.94 -20.96 5.93
N TRP A 768 -13.16 -20.45 4.97
CA TRP A 768 -13.64 -19.52 3.95
C TRP A 768 -13.09 -19.90 2.59
N HIS A 769 -13.77 -20.87 1.96
CA HIS A 769 -13.31 -21.51 0.72
C HIS A 769 -13.97 -20.86 -0.50
N TYR A 770 -13.16 -20.47 -1.47
CA TYR A 770 -13.59 -19.92 -2.75
C TYR A 770 -13.69 -21.00 -3.81
N THR A 771 -14.85 -21.12 -4.44
CA THR A 771 -14.97 -21.84 -5.73
C THR A 771 -14.44 -20.96 -6.85
N SER A 772 -13.84 -21.59 -7.86
CA SER A 772 -13.34 -20.92 -9.06
C SER A 772 -14.08 -21.41 -10.31
N SER A 773 -13.97 -20.65 -11.39
CA SER A 773 -14.44 -21.08 -12.70
C SER A 773 -13.54 -22.12 -13.36
N SER A 774 -12.40 -22.48 -12.75
CA SER A 774 -11.46 -23.48 -13.26
C SER A 774 -11.82 -24.87 -12.75
N ALA A 775 -11.98 -25.85 -13.66
CA ALA A 775 -12.26 -27.23 -13.29
C ALA A 775 -11.02 -28.02 -12.83
N ASP A 776 -11.20 -28.85 -11.80
CA ASP A 776 -10.33 -29.96 -11.38
C ASP A 776 -11.14 -31.28 -11.49
N GLY A 777 -10.98 -31.98 -12.62
CA GLY A 777 -11.83 -33.13 -12.93
C GLY A 777 -13.29 -32.73 -13.16
N ASP A 778 -14.20 -33.28 -12.35
CA ASP A 778 -15.65 -33.02 -12.44
C ASP A 778 -16.11 -31.80 -11.61
N HIS A 779 -15.23 -31.21 -10.80
CA HIS A 779 -15.53 -30.16 -9.82
C HIS A 779 -14.66 -28.92 -10.03
N SER A 780 -14.90 -27.85 -9.27
CA SER A 780 -14.04 -26.66 -9.28
C SER A 780 -12.75 -26.84 -8.49
N TRP A 781 -11.68 -26.21 -8.96
CA TRP A 781 -10.54 -25.87 -8.09
C TRP A 781 -11.02 -24.93 -6.98
N VAL A 782 -10.61 -25.21 -5.74
CA VAL A 782 -11.00 -24.46 -4.55
C VAL A 782 -9.79 -23.80 -3.90
N LEU A 783 -9.90 -22.52 -3.57
CA LEU A 783 -8.89 -21.78 -2.79
C LEU A 783 -9.36 -21.62 -1.33
N TRP A 784 -8.52 -21.94 -0.36
CA TRP A 784 -8.80 -21.77 1.07
C TRP A 784 -8.19 -20.46 1.57
N ALA A 785 -9.02 -19.42 1.72
CA ALA A 785 -8.55 -18.08 2.03
C ALA A 785 -8.06 -17.96 3.49
N GLU A 786 -8.60 -18.78 4.40
CA GLU A 786 -8.14 -18.82 5.79
C GLU A 786 -6.72 -19.40 5.92
N GLU A 787 -6.31 -20.25 4.97
CA GLU A 787 -4.94 -20.75 4.81
C GLU A 787 -4.17 -19.94 3.74
N CYS A 788 -4.47 -18.64 3.65
CA CYS A 788 -3.88 -17.68 2.71
C CYS A 788 -4.35 -17.89 1.25
N ALA A 789 -3.66 -18.77 0.53
CA ALA A 789 -3.97 -19.14 -0.85
C ALA A 789 -3.75 -20.65 -1.06
N ALA A 790 -4.07 -21.45 -0.05
CA ALA A 790 -3.93 -22.89 -0.15
C ALA A 790 -4.89 -23.43 -1.22
N LEU A 791 -4.37 -24.31 -2.08
CA LEU A 791 -5.13 -24.93 -3.15
C LEU A 791 -5.60 -26.30 -2.69
N GLY A 792 -6.90 -26.42 -2.46
CA GLY A 792 -7.54 -27.61 -1.91
C GLY A 792 -8.36 -28.38 -2.93
N ASN A 793 -8.59 -29.66 -2.66
CA ASN A 793 -9.51 -30.45 -3.45
C ASN A 793 -10.98 -30.16 -3.07
N TYR A 794 -11.89 -30.43 -4.01
CA TYR A 794 -13.31 -30.21 -3.81
C TYR A 794 -13.87 -31.02 -2.62
N ASP A 795 -13.55 -32.32 -2.52
CA ASP A 795 -14.11 -33.20 -1.48
C ASP A 795 -13.78 -32.75 -0.05
N GLY A 796 -12.54 -32.30 0.19
CA GLY A 796 -12.12 -31.75 1.47
C GLY A 796 -12.86 -30.47 1.81
N SER A 797 -13.06 -29.62 0.81
CA SER A 797 -13.77 -28.33 0.96
C SER A 797 -15.27 -28.54 1.19
N HIS A 798 -15.92 -29.41 0.40
CA HIS A 798 -17.34 -29.69 0.46
C HIS A 798 -17.80 -30.06 1.88
N ASN A 799 -17.05 -30.94 2.54
CA ASN A 799 -17.36 -31.34 3.92
C ASN A 799 -17.11 -30.22 4.93
N THR A 800 -16.09 -29.39 4.70
CA THR A 800 -15.65 -28.34 5.63
C THR A 800 -16.59 -27.14 5.61
N VAL A 801 -17.01 -26.69 4.43
CA VAL A 801 -17.91 -25.53 4.26
C VAL A 801 -19.37 -25.92 3.98
N GLY A 802 -19.72 -27.20 4.13
CA GLY A 802 -21.09 -27.70 3.92
C GLY A 802 -21.60 -27.55 2.49
N GLY A 803 -20.70 -27.61 1.50
CA GLY A 803 -21.01 -27.43 0.08
C GLY A 803 -21.42 -26.00 -0.31
N GLN A 804 -21.18 -25.01 0.56
CA GLN A 804 -21.43 -23.59 0.29
C GLN A 804 -20.11 -22.81 0.25
N TYR A 805 -19.79 -22.31 -0.92
CA TYR A 805 -18.54 -21.64 -1.24
C TYR A 805 -18.73 -20.13 -1.31
N ALA A 806 -17.69 -19.40 -0.92
CA ALA A 806 -17.53 -18.02 -1.33
C ALA A 806 -17.14 -17.96 -2.82
N TYR A 807 -17.37 -16.83 -3.46
CA TYR A 807 -17.00 -16.57 -4.86
C TYR A 807 -16.59 -15.11 -5.03
N ARG A 808 -15.82 -14.83 -6.09
CA ARG A 808 -15.37 -13.48 -6.46
C ARG A 808 -15.62 -13.23 -7.94
N CYS A 809 -16.18 -12.07 -8.25
CA CYS A 809 -16.36 -11.61 -9.63
C CYS A 809 -15.19 -10.72 -10.07
N ILE A 810 -14.74 -10.93 -11.31
CA ILE A 810 -13.65 -10.20 -11.96
C ILE A 810 -14.17 -9.50 -13.22
N ARG A 811 -13.56 -8.37 -13.57
CA ARG A 811 -13.86 -7.55 -14.75
C ARG A 811 -12.60 -7.27 -15.54
N ASN A 812 -12.58 -7.62 -16.83
CA ASN A 812 -11.49 -7.24 -17.73
C ASN A 812 -11.48 -5.72 -17.97
N LEU A 813 -10.30 -5.10 -18.11
CA LEU A 813 -10.09 -3.66 -18.26
C LEU A 813 -9.16 -3.36 -19.45
N GLY A 814 -9.36 -2.23 -20.14
CA GLY A 814 -8.53 -1.87 -21.30
C GLY A 814 -8.83 -2.65 -22.58
N ILE A 815 -9.79 -3.56 -22.55
CA ILE A 815 -10.04 -4.54 -23.61
C ILE A 815 -11.51 -4.58 -24.00
N GLY A 816 -11.78 -4.66 -25.31
CA GLY A 816 -13.11 -4.89 -25.85
C GLY A 816 -13.68 -6.26 -25.43
N LEU A 817 -15.00 -6.38 -25.41
CA LEU A 817 -15.68 -7.58 -24.89
C LEU A 817 -16.25 -8.50 -25.98
N ASP A 818 -16.00 -8.18 -27.25
CA ASP A 818 -16.55 -8.86 -28.42
C ASP A 818 -16.06 -10.31 -28.56
N ASP A 819 -14.80 -10.58 -28.20
CA ASP A 819 -14.19 -11.91 -28.26
C ASP A 819 -13.80 -12.40 -26.85
N PRO A 820 -14.54 -13.38 -26.29
CA PRO A 820 -14.23 -14.00 -25.00
C PRO A 820 -12.86 -14.69 -24.90
N ASN A 821 -12.20 -14.99 -26.03
CA ASN A 821 -10.89 -15.65 -26.02
C ASN A 821 -9.73 -14.68 -25.78
N VAL A 822 -9.96 -13.37 -25.90
CA VAL A 822 -8.91 -12.37 -25.69
C VAL A 822 -8.77 -12.10 -24.19
N GLU A 823 -7.58 -12.39 -23.66
CA GLU A 823 -7.23 -12.16 -22.27
C GLU A 823 -6.55 -10.81 -22.07
N PRO A 824 -6.71 -10.17 -20.90
CA PRO A 824 -5.91 -9.02 -20.53
C PRO A 824 -4.44 -9.41 -20.35
N THR A 825 -3.57 -8.40 -20.28
CA THR A 825 -2.14 -8.58 -19.99
C THR A 825 -2.00 -9.32 -18.67
N PRO A 826 -1.24 -10.42 -18.59
CA PRO A 826 -1.05 -11.15 -17.33
C PRO A 826 -0.46 -10.28 -16.23
N LEU A 827 -0.96 -10.44 -15.00
CA LEU A 827 -0.40 -9.78 -13.82
C LEU A 827 1.06 -10.18 -13.59
N ILE A 828 1.35 -11.46 -13.80
CA ILE A 828 2.72 -11.99 -13.79
C ILE A 828 2.84 -12.90 -15.02
N PRO A 829 3.68 -12.56 -16.02
CA PRO A 829 3.85 -13.38 -17.21
C PRO A 829 4.32 -14.80 -16.87
N LYS A 830 3.82 -15.79 -17.63
CA LYS A 830 4.35 -17.17 -17.55
C LYS A 830 5.78 -17.22 -18.08
N VAL A 831 6.63 -17.96 -17.40
CA VAL A 831 7.97 -18.30 -17.89
C VAL A 831 7.84 -19.54 -18.76
N THR A 832 8.35 -19.49 -19.99
CA THR A 832 8.18 -20.60 -20.95
C THR A 832 9.37 -21.55 -21.02
N GLN A 833 10.55 -21.10 -20.62
CA GLN A 833 11.79 -21.89 -20.61
C GLN A 833 12.83 -21.25 -19.69
N ALA A 834 13.81 -22.04 -19.27
CA ALA A 834 14.99 -21.55 -18.56
C ALA A 834 15.88 -20.66 -19.45
N GLU A 835 16.66 -19.79 -18.81
CA GLU A 835 17.78 -19.08 -19.43
C GLU A 835 18.95 -20.04 -19.73
N PRO A 836 19.97 -19.63 -20.53
CA PRO A 836 21.08 -20.50 -20.90
C PRO A 836 21.89 -21.11 -19.74
N ASP A 837 21.83 -20.49 -18.55
CA ASP A 837 22.46 -20.97 -17.32
C ASP A 837 21.56 -21.89 -16.48
N GLY A 838 20.36 -22.20 -16.97
CA GLY A 838 19.37 -23.05 -16.29
C GLY A 838 18.47 -22.33 -15.31
N THR A 839 18.68 -21.03 -15.06
CA THR A 839 17.86 -20.24 -14.12
C THR A 839 16.59 -19.71 -14.78
N TYR A 840 15.65 -19.19 -13.97
CA TYR A 840 14.40 -18.60 -14.46
C TYR A 840 14.24 -17.18 -13.91
N LEU A 841 14.01 -16.20 -14.79
CA LEU A 841 13.71 -14.83 -14.39
C LEU A 841 12.20 -14.64 -14.32
N ILE A 842 11.70 -14.18 -13.17
CA ILE A 842 10.30 -13.84 -12.95
C ILE A 842 10.16 -12.33 -12.85
N ASP A 843 9.26 -11.76 -13.66
CA ASP A 843 8.95 -10.33 -13.69
C ASP A 843 7.59 -10.07 -13.03
N VAL A 844 7.62 -9.41 -11.87
CA VAL A 844 6.45 -9.06 -11.06
C VAL A 844 6.12 -7.56 -11.23
N SER A 845 6.70 -6.88 -12.21
CA SER A 845 6.60 -5.43 -12.35
C SER A 845 5.18 -4.92 -12.69
N ASN A 846 4.31 -5.81 -13.20
CA ASN A 846 2.88 -5.53 -13.44
C ASN A 846 2.06 -5.51 -12.14
N LEU A 847 2.54 -6.10 -11.04
CA LEU A 847 1.91 -6.03 -9.71
C LEU A 847 2.07 -4.63 -9.10
N SER A 848 1.04 -4.13 -8.43
CA SER A 848 1.06 -2.85 -7.72
C SER A 848 2.23 -2.74 -6.74
N GLU A 849 2.83 -1.55 -6.66
CA GLU A 849 3.92 -1.23 -5.73
C GLU A 849 3.53 -1.44 -4.26
N LYS A 850 2.24 -1.24 -3.91
CA LYS A 850 1.70 -1.53 -2.57
C LYS A 850 1.93 -3.00 -2.17
N ALA A 851 1.85 -3.92 -3.14
CA ALA A 851 2.01 -5.36 -2.95
C ALA A 851 3.40 -5.90 -3.29
N ARG A 852 4.37 -5.03 -3.58
CA ARG A 852 5.77 -5.41 -3.75
C ARG A 852 6.59 -4.91 -2.58
N ARG A 853 7.68 -5.60 -2.30
CA ARG A 853 8.76 -4.99 -1.53
C ARG A 853 9.45 -3.95 -2.41
N LEU A 854 9.66 -2.75 -1.86
CA LEU A 854 10.31 -1.64 -2.58
C LEU A 854 11.81 -1.55 -2.30
N SER A 855 12.31 -2.28 -1.31
CA SER A 855 13.75 -2.41 -1.01
C SER A 855 14.33 -3.69 -1.60
N TYR A 856 15.51 -3.59 -2.20
CA TYR A 856 16.31 -4.73 -2.60
C TYR A 856 16.86 -5.52 -1.40
N GLU A 857 16.77 -6.86 -1.43
CA GLU A 857 17.44 -7.73 -0.43
C GLU A 857 18.53 -8.61 -1.07
N ALA A 858 19.77 -8.36 -0.68
CA ALA A 858 20.94 -9.13 -1.11
C ALA A 858 21.14 -10.46 -0.34
N SER A 859 20.40 -10.68 0.75
CA SER A 859 20.61 -11.80 1.67
C SER A 859 19.29 -12.36 2.22
N SER A 860 19.31 -13.13 3.31
CA SER A 860 18.10 -13.69 3.92
C SER A 860 17.12 -12.60 4.36
N LEU A 861 15.82 -12.85 4.14
CA LEU A 861 14.75 -12.03 4.70
C LEU A 861 14.75 -12.13 6.23
N PRO A 862 14.29 -11.11 6.96
CA PRO A 862 13.94 -11.26 8.38
C PRO A 862 12.92 -12.35 8.60
N THR A 863 12.99 -13.03 9.74
CA THR A 863 11.93 -13.89 10.26
C THR A 863 10.59 -13.17 10.18
N HIS A 864 9.63 -13.76 9.45
CA HIS A 864 8.33 -13.16 9.20
C HIS A 864 7.23 -14.21 9.01
N ASN A 865 5.97 -13.76 9.12
CA ASN A 865 4.78 -14.55 8.84
C ASN A 865 4.04 -14.03 7.59
N ASP A 866 2.93 -14.67 7.20
CA ASP A 866 2.18 -14.31 5.99
C ASP A 866 1.61 -12.88 5.99
N LEU A 867 1.38 -12.29 7.17
CA LEU A 867 0.90 -10.92 7.37
C LEU A 867 2.01 -9.87 7.36
N SER A 868 3.27 -10.27 7.21
CA SER A 868 4.39 -9.34 7.21
C SER A 868 4.61 -8.71 5.82
N PRO A 869 5.02 -7.43 5.75
CA PRO A 869 5.48 -6.81 4.50
C PRO A 869 6.61 -7.58 3.80
N TYR A 870 7.40 -8.39 4.53
CA TYR A 870 8.46 -9.24 3.97
C TYR A 870 7.96 -10.45 3.17
N ASN A 871 6.68 -10.78 3.32
CA ASN A 871 6.03 -11.78 2.47
C ASN A 871 5.66 -11.21 1.10
N ARG A 872 5.95 -9.93 0.79
CA ARG A 872 5.75 -9.34 -0.55
C ARG A 872 6.94 -9.71 -1.46
N PRO A 873 6.71 -10.04 -2.74
CA PRO A 873 7.81 -10.29 -3.68
C PRO A 873 8.53 -8.98 -4.05
N TYR A 874 9.78 -9.10 -4.48
CA TYR A 874 10.49 -7.99 -5.13
C TYR A 874 10.04 -7.82 -6.60
N ALA A 875 10.35 -6.69 -7.24
CA ALA A 875 9.88 -6.36 -8.59
C ALA A 875 10.31 -7.40 -9.64
N LYS A 876 11.51 -7.97 -9.50
CA LYS A 876 11.98 -9.13 -10.27
C LYS A 876 12.80 -10.04 -9.38
N PHE A 877 12.71 -11.34 -9.61
CA PHE A 877 13.58 -12.27 -8.92
C PHE A 877 13.95 -13.44 -9.82
N ARG A 878 15.14 -13.97 -9.60
CA ARG A 878 15.69 -15.13 -10.27
C ARG A 878 15.48 -16.37 -9.42
N VAL A 879 14.98 -17.42 -10.03
CA VAL A 879 14.86 -18.76 -9.44
C VAL A 879 16.07 -19.59 -9.86
N ALA A 880 16.67 -20.30 -8.90
CA ALA A 880 17.80 -21.16 -9.14
C ALA A 880 17.48 -22.28 -10.16
N ALA A 881 18.53 -22.85 -10.76
CA ALA A 881 18.40 -23.94 -11.71
C ALA A 881 17.70 -25.17 -11.10
N ASN A 882 17.09 -25.99 -11.95
CA ASN A 882 16.26 -27.10 -11.49
C ASN A 882 17.05 -28.22 -10.78
N ASP A 883 18.37 -28.29 -10.97
CA ASP A 883 19.31 -29.17 -10.30
C ASP A 883 19.96 -28.55 -9.05
N ALA A 884 19.55 -27.33 -8.68
CA ALA A 884 20.04 -26.59 -7.52
C ALA A 884 19.06 -26.60 -6.32
N ASP A 885 18.19 -27.62 -6.24
CA ASP A 885 17.33 -27.83 -5.08
C ASP A 885 18.17 -28.13 -3.81
N TYR A 886 17.75 -27.58 -2.67
CA TYR A 886 18.52 -27.60 -1.42
C TYR A 886 17.69 -28.01 -0.19
N PRO A 887 18.16 -28.96 0.64
CA PRO A 887 19.19 -29.95 0.31
C PRO A 887 18.85 -30.73 -0.96
N THR A 888 19.82 -31.36 -1.61
CA THR A 888 19.55 -32.13 -2.85
C THR A 888 18.55 -33.26 -2.57
N PRO A 889 17.38 -33.28 -3.23
CA PRO A 889 16.36 -34.29 -2.98
C PRO A 889 16.80 -35.70 -3.38
N SER A 890 16.48 -36.69 -2.55
CA SER A 890 16.63 -38.12 -2.88
C SER A 890 15.49 -38.96 -2.30
N ILE A 891 15.18 -40.06 -2.99
CA ILE A 891 14.12 -41.01 -2.60
C ILE A 891 14.78 -42.33 -2.19
N ASP A 892 14.62 -42.72 -0.93
CA ASP A 892 14.92 -44.09 -0.48
C ASP A 892 13.76 -45.01 -0.85
N VAL A 893 14.07 -46.15 -1.45
CA VAL A 893 13.12 -47.24 -1.68
C VAL A 893 13.68 -48.47 -1.02
N ASN A 894 12.86 -49.17 -0.23
CA ASN A 894 13.32 -50.33 0.53
C ASN A 894 12.79 -51.66 -0.01
N ALA A 895 13.28 -52.75 0.58
CA ALA A 895 12.94 -54.13 0.22
C ALA A 895 11.45 -54.49 0.34
N LEU A 896 10.65 -53.66 1.01
CA LEU A 896 9.20 -53.84 1.19
C LEU A 896 8.37 -53.01 0.21
N ASN A 897 8.99 -52.44 -0.83
CA ASN A 897 8.35 -51.50 -1.77
C ASN A 897 7.72 -50.28 -1.07
N ARG A 898 8.35 -49.84 0.03
CA ARG A 898 8.01 -48.56 0.68
C ARG A 898 9.07 -47.54 0.29
N TRP A 899 8.66 -46.29 0.23
CA TRP A 899 9.53 -45.19 -0.15
C TRP A 899 9.38 -44.02 0.82
N SER A 900 10.42 -43.20 0.90
CA SER A 900 10.44 -41.95 1.67
C SER A 900 11.44 -40.97 1.07
N TRP A 901 11.15 -39.68 1.20
CA TRP A 901 12.13 -38.62 0.95
C TRP A 901 13.22 -38.61 2.03
N GLU A 902 14.47 -38.42 1.63
CA GLU A 902 15.61 -38.31 2.55
C GLU A 902 16.04 -36.85 2.76
N GLY A 903 16.59 -36.53 3.93
CA GLY A 903 17.19 -35.22 4.17
C GLY A 903 16.21 -34.04 4.23
N VAL A 904 14.90 -34.30 4.22
CA VAL A 904 13.84 -33.28 4.35
C VAL A 904 14.03 -32.44 5.61
N GLN A 905 13.80 -31.13 5.48
CA GLN A 905 13.91 -30.18 6.59
C GLN A 905 12.58 -29.45 6.79
N ASP A 906 12.30 -29.06 8.04
CA ASP A 906 11.15 -28.22 8.34
C ASP A 906 11.43 -26.74 8.03
N TRP A 907 10.38 -25.92 8.08
CA TRP A 907 10.48 -24.49 7.81
C TRP A 907 11.39 -23.73 8.80
N ARG A 908 11.48 -24.17 10.08
CA ARG A 908 12.29 -23.49 11.10
C ARG A 908 13.77 -23.62 10.78
N TRP A 909 14.17 -24.78 10.27
CA TRP A 909 15.54 -25.01 9.82
C TRP A 909 15.94 -24.01 8.73
N TYR A 910 15.07 -23.80 7.75
CA TYR A 910 15.30 -22.86 6.64
C TYR A 910 15.38 -21.39 7.08
N GLN A 911 14.93 -21.03 8.29
CA GLN A 911 15.12 -19.68 8.81
C GLN A 911 16.57 -19.33 9.15
N THR A 912 17.42 -20.34 9.31
CA THR A 912 18.84 -20.18 9.69
C THR A 912 19.81 -20.84 8.72
N ALA A 913 19.31 -21.57 7.73
CA ALA A 913 20.13 -22.28 6.77
C ALA A 913 20.73 -21.35 5.71
N SER A 914 21.97 -21.63 5.29
CA SER A 914 22.59 -21.00 4.13
C SER A 914 22.37 -21.89 2.91
N ILE A 915 21.77 -21.32 1.85
CA ILE A 915 21.49 -22.05 0.61
C ILE A 915 22.68 -21.94 -0.34
N THR A 916 22.87 -22.97 -1.16
CA THR A 916 23.79 -22.95 -2.31
C THR A 916 22.98 -22.91 -3.61
N PRO A 917 23.32 -22.07 -4.60
CA PRO A 917 24.54 -21.24 -4.71
C PRO A 917 24.50 -19.91 -3.93
N SER A 918 25.67 -19.29 -3.73
CA SER A 918 25.81 -18.01 -3.01
C SER A 918 24.94 -16.91 -3.62
N GLY A 919 24.37 -16.04 -2.78
CA GLY A 919 23.47 -14.94 -3.18
C GLY A 919 21.99 -15.33 -3.30
N TYR A 920 21.66 -16.62 -3.20
CA TYR A 920 20.27 -17.09 -3.16
C TYR A 920 19.77 -17.23 -1.72
N ARG A 921 18.47 -17.02 -1.54
CA ARG A 921 17.73 -17.13 -0.28
C ARG A 921 16.50 -18.03 -0.43
N VAL A 922 15.90 -18.42 0.69
CA VAL A 922 14.65 -19.17 0.71
C VAL A 922 13.53 -18.24 0.20
N PRO A 923 12.63 -18.70 -0.69
CA PRO A 923 11.50 -17.90 -1.12
C PRO A 923 10.51 -17.67 0.03
N ASN A 924 9.88 -16.50 0.05
CA ASN A 924 8.68 -16.30 0.86
C ASN A 924 7.47 -17.03 0.23
N LEU A 925 6.33 -17.04 0.90
CA LEU A 925 5.13 -17.72 0.41
C LEU A 925 4.68 -17.20 -0.96
N ARG A 926 4.66 -15.88 -1.16
CA ARG A 926 4.22 -15.30 -2.45
C ARG A 926 5.16 -15.68 -3.59
N GLU A 927 6.46 -15.66 -3.36
CA GLU A 927 7.46 -16.09 -4.35
C GLU A 927 7.26 -17.56 -4.72
N LEU A 928 6.99 -18.45 -3.75
CA LEU A 928 6.73 -19.85 -4.03
C LEU A 928 5.39 -20.08 -4.76
N LEU A 929 4.35 -19.31 -4.43
CA LEU A 929 3.06 -19.31 -5.17
C LEU A 929 3.24 -18.88 -6.62
N ILE A 930 4.02 -17.82 -6.85
CA ILE A 930 4.36 -17.35 -8.19
C ILE A 930 5.15 -18.43 -8.94
N MET A 931 6.13 -19.05 -8.30
CA MET A 931 6.88 -20.15 -8.89
C MET A 931 5.95 -21.31 -9.30
N GLY A 932 5.05 -21.73 -8.41
CA GLY A 932 4.13 -22.86 -8.65
C GLY A 932 3.12 -22.63 -9.79
N THR A 933 2.78 -21.37 -10.08
CA THR A 933 1.77 -20.99 -11.06
C THR A 933 2.33 -20.38 -12.36
N ARG A 934 3.61 -19.97 -12.38
CA ARG A 934 4.24 -19.29 -13.53
C ARG A 934 5.43 -20.03 -14.13
N LEU A 935 6.06 -20.96 -13.41
CA LEU A 935 7.10 -21.82 -13.97
C LEU A 935 6.50 -22.99 -14.77
N PRO A 936 7.18 -23.46 -15.82
CA PRO A 936 6.74 -24.62 -16.57
C PRO A 936 6.97 -25.91 -15.78
N ASP A 937 6.24 -26.97 -16.10
CA ASP A 937 6.28 -28.25 -15.36
C ASP A 937 7.68 -28.88 -15.30
N ASP A 938 8.49 -28.68 -16.34
CA ASP A 938 9.87 -29.17 -16.48
C ASP A 938 10.90 -28.35 -15.68
N ALA A 939 10.50 -27.20 -15.14
CA ALA A 939 11.26 -26.54 -14.11
C ALA A 939 11.34 -27.43 -12.87
N TRP A 940 10.33 -28.23 -12.55
CA TRP A 940 10.30 -29.06 -11.35
C TRP A 940 10.84 -30.46 -11.64
N GLN A 941 11.98 -30.81 -11.03
CA GLN A 941 12.66 -32.07 -11.30
C GLN A 941 11.87 -33.27 -10.74
N THR A 942 11.76 -34.33 -11.54
CA THR A 942 11.30 -35.64 -11.07
C THR A 942 12.49 -36.42 -10.54
N TYR A 943 12.39 -36.89 -9.29
CA TYR A 943 13.41 -37.71 -8.63
C TYR A 943 13.00 -39.17 -8.65
N GLU A 944 13.99 -40.07 -8.76
CA GLU A 944 13.78 -41.52 -8.78
C GLU A 944 14.54 -42.20 -7.65
N GLY A 945 13.85 -43.08 -6.93
CA GLY A 945 14.45 -44.02 -5.99
C GLY A 945 14.25 -45.46 -6.47
N ARG A 946 15.21 -46.35 -6.18
CA ARG A 946 15.16 -47.74 -6.65
C ARG A 946 15.75 -48.75 -5.67
N TRP A 947 15.02 -49.86 -5.48
CA TRP A 947 15.52 -51.09 -4.88
C TRP A 947 15.19 -52.31 -5.73
N LEU A 948 16.20 -52.92 -6.36
CA LEU A 948 16.04 -54.04 -7.30
C LEU A 948 15.00 -53.76 -8.40
N LEU A 949 13.79 -54.31 -8.27
CA LEU A 949 12.67 -54.16 -9.21
C LEU A 949 11.65 -53.10 -8.77
N TYR A 950 11.73 -52.62 -7.53
CA TYR A 950 10.87 -51.54 -7.02
C TYR A 950 11.46 -50.20 -7.43
N ARG A 951 10.61 -49.36 -8.04
CA ARG A 951 10.94 -48.03 -8.54
C ARG A 951 9.85 -47.08 -8.07
N HIS A 952 10.25 -45.91 -7.59
CA HIS A 952 9.33 -44.83 -7.29
C HIS A 952 9.86 -43.54 -7.91
N GLU A 953 8.96 -42.77 -8.52
CA GLU A 953 9.25 -41.49 -9.16
C GLU A 953 8.26 -40.46 -8.64
N SER A 954 8.76 -39.31 -8.21
CA SER A 954 7.92 -38.21 -7.73
C SER A 954 8.67 -36.88 -7.83
N LYS A 955 7.93 -35.78 -7.98
CA LYS A 955 8.46 -34.42 -7.81
C LYS A 955 8.55 -34.07 -6.32
N ALA A 956 9.53 -33.24 -5.97
CA ALA A 956 9.80 -32.87 -4.58
C ALA A 956 8.73 -31.93 -3.98
N MET A 957 8.74 -31.84 -2.64
CA MET A 957 7.93 -30.88 -1.89
C MET A 957 8.80 -29.70 -1.47
N TYR A 958 8.34 -28.47 -1.70
CA TYR A 958 9.12 -27.25 -1.50
C TYR A 958 8.58 -26.42 -0.33
N MET A 959 9.48 -25.95 0.53
CA MET A 959 9.19 -25.17 1.73
C MET A 959 9.39 -23.66 1.49
N THR A 960 8.72 -22.86 2.31
CA THR A 960 8.84 -21.39 2.35
C THR A 960 9.61 -20.93 3.58
N TYR A 961 10.09 -19.69 3.54
CA TYR A 961 10.65 -18.99 4.71
C TYR A 961 9.56 -18.50 5.69
N THR A 962 8.35 -18.28 5.16
CA THR A 962 7.21 -17.63 5.82
C THR A 962 6.50 -18.57 6.79
N SER A 963 6.29 -18.11 8.03
CA SER A 963 5.47 -18.84 9.01
C SER A 963 3.98 -18.52 8.87
N PHE A 964 3.11 -19.43 9.32
CA PHE A 964 1.66 -19.22 9.31
C PHE A 964 1.18 -18.46 10.56
N SER A 965 0.58 -17.29 10.35
CA SER A 965 0.15 -16.34 11.38
C SER A 965 -1.09 -16.78 12.15
N ARG A 966 -1.97 -17.58 11.53
CA ARG A 966 -3.28 -17.99 12.11
C ARG A 966 -3.27 -19.41 12.68
N GLY A 967 -2.08 -19.92 13.04
CA GLY A 967 -1.90 -21.26 13.62
C GLY A 967 -2.26 -21.36 15.10
N THR A 968 -2.59 -22.57 15.56
CA THR A 968 -2.93 -22.84 16.98
C THR A 968 -1.67 -22.92 17.83
N TYR A 969 -1.48 -21.91 18.70
CA TYR A 969 -0.54 -21.99 19.81
C TYR A 969 -1.25 -22.23 21.15
N ASP A 970 -2.47 -21.68 21.37
CA ASP A 970 -3.17 -21.75 22.67
C ASP A 970 -4.73 -21.88 22.63
N GLY A 971 -5.34 -22.26 21.50
CA GLY A 971 -6.73 -22.76 21.49
C GLY A 971 -7.87 -21.72 21.49
N ASP A 972 -7.66 -20.55 20.89
CA ASP A 972 -8.59 -19.40 20.87
C ASP A 972 -9.38 -19.19 19.55
N GLY A 973 -9.22 -20.07 18.55
CA GLY A 973 -9.95 -19.99 17.26
C GLY A 973 -9.08 -20.12 16.01
N SER A 974 -7.78 -20.26 16.16
CA SER A 974 -6.81 -20.59 15.11
C SER A 974 -7.03 -21.99 14.49
N ILE A 975 -6.77 -22.13 13.19
CA ILE A 975 -6.95 -23.36 12.42
C ILE A 975 -6.22 -24.52 13.11
N SER A 976 -7.00 -25.52 13.55
CA SER A 976 -6.49 -26.62 14.37
C SER A 976 -5.45 -27.46 13.63
N GLY A 977 -4.32 -27.72 14.28
CA GLY A 977 -3.28 -28.60 13.74
C GLY A 977 -2.33 -27.93 12.73
N LYS A 978 -2.44 -26.61 12.55
CA LYS A 978 -1.53 -25.80 11.73
C LYS A 978 -0.75 -24.85 12.64
N ASN A 979 0.57 -24.89 12.60
CA ASN A 979 1.46 -24.02 13.39
C ASN A 979 2.89 -23.98 12.80
N GLY A 980 3.01 -24.37 11.52
CA GLY A 980 4.26 -24.42 10.77
C GLY A 980 4.40 -23.29 9.73
N GLY A 981 5.10 -23.59 8.63
CA GLY A 981 5.23 -22.71 7.46
C GLY A 981 4.29 -23.17 6.35
N PHE A 982 4.68 -22.95 5.09
CA PHE A 982 3.94 -23.43 3.92
C PHE A 982 4.77 -24.41 3.11
N ARG A 983 4.10 -25.41 2.51
CA ARG A 983 4.70 -26.43 1.65
C ARG A 983 3.94 -26.55 0.33
N PHE A 984 4.67 -26.46 -0.77
CA PHE A 984 4.20 -26.65 -2.14
C PHE A 984 4.52 -28.07 -2.62
N ASN A 985 3.56 -28.72 -3.27
CA ASN A 985 3.72 -30.00 -3.93
C ASN A 985 3.90 -29.79 -5.43
N ALA A 986 5.10 -29.99 -5.95
CA ALA A 986 5.35 -29.81 -7.38
C ALA A 986 4.69 -30.88 -8.27
N GLN A 987 4.14 -31.96 -7.69
CA GLN A 987 3.48 -33.04 -8.43
C GLN A 987 2.07 -32.68 -8.90
N ASP A 988 1.30 -31.98 -8.05
CA ASP A 988 -0.09 -31.60 -8.29
C ASP A 988 -0.34 -30.09 -8.16
N HIS A 989 0.73 -29.32 -7.93
CA HIS A 989 0.73 -27.87 -7.76
C HIS A 989 -0.07 -27.36 -6.55
N SER A 990 -0.43 -28.24 -5.60
CA SER A 990 -1.07 -27.84 -4.35
C SER A 990 -0.08 -27.15 -3.40
N ILE A 991 -0.58 -26.25 -2.56
CA ILE A 991 0.18 -25.58 -1.50
C ILE A 991 -0.71 -25.40 -0.29
N GLY A 992 -0.14 -25.46 0.92
CA GLY A 992 -0.90 -25.21 2.14
C GLY A 992 -0.04 -25.05 3.37
N ALA A 993 -0.66 -24.60 4.46
CA ALA A 993 0.01 -24.45 5.75
C ALA A 993 0.36 -25.82 6.33
N THR A 994 1.52 -25.96 6.98
CA THR A 994 1.99 -27.20 7.59
C THR A 994 1.69 -27.27 9.10
N SER A 995 1.72 -28.48 9.65
CA SER A 995 1.71 -28.73 11.10
C SER A 995 3.13 -28.69 11.69
N SER A 996 3.27 -28.78 13.02
CA SER A 996 4.57 -28.76 13.72
C SER A 996 5.33 -30.07 13.59
N ASP A 997 4.61 -31.18 13.35
CA ASP A 997 5.12 -32.54 13.51
C ASP A 997 5.12 -33.34 12.20
N ALA A 998 4.58 -32.78 11.12
CA ALA A 998 4.54 -33.45 9.82
C ALA A 998 4.88 -32.46 8.71
N ASP A 999 5.76 -32.94 7.82
CA ASP A 999 5.99 -32.49 6.45
C ASP A 999 7.17 -31.53 6.17
N GLY A 1000 8.38 -32.03 6.42
CA GLY A 1000 9.60 -31.44 5.88
C GLY A 1000 9.66 -31.51 4.34
N GLY A 1001 10.48 -30.65 3.75
CA GLY A 1001 10.71 -30.59 2.31
C GLY A 1001 12.06 -29.96 1.97
N TYR A 1002 12.15 -29.48 0.74
CA TYR A 1002 13.34 -28.89 0.14
C TYR A 1002 13.08 -27.42 -0.22
N VAL A 1003 14.07 -26.71 -0.72
CA VAL A 1003 13.92 -25.33 -1.19
C VAL A 1003 14.58 -25.19 -2.54
N ARG A 1004 13.93 -24.43 -3.43
CA ARG A 1004 14.57 -23.87 -4.61
C ARG A 1004 14.82 -22.40 -4.36
N GLY A 1005 16.08 -22.01 -4.34
CA GLY A 1005 16.49 -20.65 -3.95
C GLY A 1005 15.97 -19.59 -4.93
N VAL A 1006 15.73 -18.39 -4.40
CA VAL A 1006 15.46 -17.18 -5.18
C VAL A 1006 16.47 -16.07 -4.87
N LYS A 1007 16.64 -15.14 -5.80
CA LYS A 1007 17.51 -13.95 -5.64
C LYS A 1007 16.82 -12.74 -6.26
N ASP A 1008 16.82 -11.60 -5.57
CA ASP A 1008 16.32 -10.35 -6.14
C ASP A 1008 17.19 -9.88 -7.32
N GLU A 1009 16.55 -9.34 -8.36
CA GLU A 1009 17.20 -8.78 -9.54
C GLU A 1009 16.70 -7.34 -9.76
N GLN A 1010 17.61 -6.38 -9.89
CA GLN A 1010 17.29 -4.97 -10.18
C GLN A 1010 17.02 -4.74 -11.67
#